data_AF-A0AAD4MV29-F1
#
_entry.id   AF-A0AAD4MV29-F1
#
_cell.length_a   1.000
_cell.length_b   1.000
_cell.length_c   1.000
_cell.angle_alpha   90.00
_cell.angle_beta   90.00
_cell.angle_gamma   90.00
#
_symmetry.space_group_name_H-M   'P 1'
#
loop_
_entity.id
_entity.type
_entity.pdbx_description
1 polymer ?
#
loop_
_entity_poly.entity_id
_entity_poly.type
_entity_poly.pdbx_seq_one_letter_code
_entity_poly.pdbx_strand_id
1 'polypeptide(L)'
;MIRSTTSGLLRRKWTRKYTEIQSYVFYTNIPIELVPERIHTHLFGDQNLAAISNKSHEEGPTSTKSEMNKALEKLQLPRLSAKGDIMAHFEQIAAEQFQESKRILKSGLGKNLVLPKRPTKWALQPGWTAYDPKTGKQNEVKFPDEELLFFDTEVCVTEGQLPTLAVAVSPTKWYSWCSNRLLDLEQYPEHPRPSHLIPLESPNEAERRPKVIVGHNVAYDRSKVREQYLQTKTPARFWDTMSMNIAISGMADHQRPMYEKADDDLQKDYAYKDVLGWIDAWKMRVSKNSLEAVHNKLCGASSMTVDKTLKEMFVKNDMETIRNNFQALTDYCANDVQATFEIYQKLFPEFEKRFPSSITYCGMLEMANAYLPISSNWRAFAKKCDNERSEKSESVVRTFVSAAKDVCEKLQVNNAYQKDPWMWVSDWSVKPSGAYKGATNWYLEMFKDKKHSNEPIQELKEGCVKMSARDIPRIFGLCYGPYPLYFKQKNGWGYLVQMKDMKPNDRMDSVELSSGKKVMCPSTEIMSLIAHNLDTKNAVPDINKPVGMNVSIFQFHQLPHSSGKPQSVGTPFAKHFADYFKQGLLWSARAKDFPVFEELLEAMLLSKNETRFWVNYSARFHEQLAIWDEKNELGAIAPSIAPAGTVTRRAVHKLWLVSANAKENMIGSDLKTMYGAGKLHAIEFLKQQGTKDSLAADIASKLFSATKGSVKDYLELKPEFKKEFEDFLENKCPAMYKGNNYMLLDGRYFLEPGDFTIFVEGALKSQGKGLFQPEKIQLYKDGFESYTFNFLEFKCRESKPETPILGCRLTKETAKQKFSKRYKRTVINWFVQSSAVDFLHMLLVCMKWLCEEYDIDARLALSIHDEVRYFVKSEDKYRCALALALSNMYVRAAISAKLGIHELPMSIAFFSQVDIDHVLRKEVTTKCKTPDGRERPEGEALDILQILQKTGGILSKQPTDQNETAAKPKQANDSRITNGPAAKNERIECRRKVGLALDSICFREHCAVDESQLFGKVPGIEIPELNDADNQRIQQQLQPEQGEWVSLSMLRLNEPGKKTKKSILWHCIYANRKPFSTKWDEDLSPDNPNHPSNELYHQMAENDARLKEYYENEYFDAQSTSASESVSSGDALCNGIAKAYTDLYQKRKKGNIKAITQK
;
A
#
# COMPACT_ATOMS: atom_id res chain seq x y z
N MET A 1 -17.42 -58.18 -8.31
CA MET A 1 -18.33 -59.13 -9.00
C MET A 1 -19.43 -58.34 -9.71
N ILE A 2 -19.72 -58.65 -10.98
CA ILE A 2 -21.04 -58.94 -11.60
C ILE A 2 -22.29 -58.49 -10.80
N ARG A 3 -23.38 -57.89 -11.35
CA ARG A 3 -23.78 -57.39 -12.70
C ARG A 3 -25.08 -56.56 -12.57
N SER A 4 -25.31 -55.60 -13.49
CA SER A 4 -26.59 -55.14 -14.10
C SER A 4 -27.83 -54.80 -13.21
N THR A 5 -28.92 -54.16 -13.66
CA THR A 5 -29.44 -53.87 -15.01
C THR A 5 -30.34 -52.60 -15.01
N THR A 6 -30.51 -51.98 -16.17
CA THR A 6 -31.55 -50.98 -16.56
C THR A 6 -32.96 -51.29 -16.03
N SER A 7 -33.82 -50.31 -15.74
CA SER A 7 -34.59 -49.58 -16.78
C SER A 7 -35.22 -48.26 -16.29
N GLY A 8 -35.75 -47.46 -17.22
CA GLY A 8 -36.09 -46.06 -16.99
C GLY A 8 -37.52 -45.79 -16.51
N LEU A 9 -37.65 -44.89 -15.53
CA LEU A 9 -38.87 -44.10 -15.27
C LEU A 9 -38.61 -42.81 -14.43
N LEU A 10 -37.46 -42.73 -13.74
CA LEU A 10 -37.09 -41.58 -12.90
C LEU A 10 -36.60 -40.33 -13.68
N ARG A 11 -36.21 -40.46 -14.95
CA ARG A 11 -35.58 -39.37 -15.74
C ARG A 11 -36.51 -38.22 -16.15
N ARG A 12 -37.81 -38.27 -15.82
CA ARG A 12 -38.79 -37.19 -16.04
C ARG A 12 -39.33 -36.51 -14.78
N LYS A 13 -39.08 -37.06 -13.57
CA LYS A 13 -39.50 -36.42 -12.30
C LYS A 13 -38.39 -35.61 -11.63
N TRP A 14 -37.12 -35.94 -11.87
CA TRP A 14 -35.99 -35.16 -11.33
C TRP A 14 -35.81 -33.79 -12.00
N THR A 15 -36.04 -33.71 -13.31
CA THR A 15 -35.85 -32.47 -14.09
C THR A 15 -36.81 -31.35 -13.70
N ARG A 16 -38.04 -31.67 -13.27
CA ARG A 16 -39.08 -30.68 -13.00
C ARG A 16 -38.95 -30.01 -11.62
N LYS A 17 -38.46 -30.75 -10.62
CA LYS A 17 -38.26 -30.22 -9.25
C LYS A 17 -37.03 -29.31 -9.14
N TYR A 18 -36.02 -29.49 -10.00
CA TYR A 18 -34.82 -28.64 -9.99
C TYR A 18 -35.07 -27.25 -10.60
N THR A 19 -35.96 -27.14 -11.60
CA THR A 19 -36.42 -25.85 -12.15
C THR A 19 -37.20 -24.99 -11.15
N GLU A 20 -37.98 -25.59 -10.25
CA GLU A 20 -38.78 -24.85 -9.25
C GLU A 20 -37.94 -24.25 -8.11
N ILE A 21 -36.66 -24.64 -7.97
CA ILE A 21 -35.74 -24.05 -6.99
C ILE A 21 -34.99 -22.85 -7.58
N GLN A 22 -34.80 -22.79 -8.92
CA GLN A 22 -34.16 -21.63 -9.57
C GLN A 22 -35.06 -20.38 -9.62
N SER A 23 -36.38 -20.52 -9.58
CA SER A 23 -37.31 -19.37 -9.66
C SER A 23 -37.24 -18.44 -8.43
N TYR A 24 -36.77 -18.92 -7.27
CA TYR A 24 -36.71 -18.14 -6.03
C TYR A 24 -35.56 -17.11 -5.93
N VAL A 25 -34.79 -16.90 -7.01
CA VAL A 25 -33.67 -15.94 -7.06
C VAL A 25 -33.82 -14.89 -8.18
N PHE A 26 -34.84 -14.98 -9.03
CA PHE A 26 -34.96 -14.17 -10.25
C PHE A 26 -36.28 -13.36 -10.34
N TYR A 27 -36.25 -12.10 -9.89
CA TYR A 27 -37.25 -11.09 -10.26
C TYR A 27 -36.56 -9.76 -10.64
N THR A 28 -36.32 -9.59 -11.95
CA THR A 28 -35.96 -8.39 -12.76
C THR A 28 -35.04 -8.82 -13.92
N ASN A 29 -35.52 -9.05 -15.14
CA ASN A 29 -34.71 -9.68 -16.21
C ASN A 29 -33.53 -8.84 -16.72
N ILE A 30 -32.31 -9.23 -16.32
CA ILE A 30 -31.05 -9.02 -17.06
C ILE A 30 -30.31 -10.37 -17.01
N PRO A 31 -29.98 -10.99 -18.17
CA PRO A 31 -29.17 -12.19 -18.21
C PRO A 31 -27.69 -11.84 -17.99
N ILE A 32 -27.05 -12.52 -17.03
CA ILE A 32 -25.60 -12.43 -16.81
C ILE A 32 -24.93 -13.48 -17.70
N GLU A 33 -24.09 -13.02 -18.62
CA GLU A 33 -23.33 -13.88 -19.52
C GLU A 33 -22.25 -14.64 -18.74
N LEU A 34 -22.30 -15.98 -18.79
CA LEU A 34 -21.33 -16.89 -18.20
C LEU A 34 -20.27 -17.26 -19.23
N VAL A 35 -19.13 -17.80 -18.78
CA VAL A 35 -18.15 -18.40 -19.70
C VAL A 35 -18.77 -19.55 -20.52
N PRO A 36 -18.34 -19.76 -21.78
CA PRO A 36 -18.84 -20.85 -22.63
C PRO A 36 -18.78 -22.21 -21.95
N GLU A 37 -19.71 -23.11 -22.29
CA GLU A 37 -19.81 -24.48 -21.73
C GLU A 37 -18.46 -25.20 -21.74
N ARG A 38 -17.72 -25.16 -22.85
CA ARG A 38 -16.36 -25.74 -22.97
C ARG A 38 -15.38 -25.24 -21.91
N ILE A 39 -15.41 -23.95 -21.58
CA ILE A 39 -14.56 -23.34 -20.55
C ILE A 39 -15.11 -23.69 -19.17
N HIS A 40 -16.43 -23.69 -18.99
CA HIS A 40 -17.09 -24.07 -17.74
C HIS A 40 -16.75 -25.52 -17.33
N THR A 41 -16.97 -26.51 -18.22
CA THR A 41 -16.66 -27.93 -17.95
C THR A 41 -15.18 -28.16 -17.67
N HIS A 42 -14.30 -27.38 -18.31
CA HIS A 42 -12.86 -27.42 -18.03
C HIS A 42 -12.53 -27.01 -16.59
N LEU A 43 -13.24 -26.02 -16.05
CA LEU A 43 -13.03 -25.46 -14.72
C LEU A 43 -13.71 -26.24 -13.59
N PHE A 44 -14.97 -26.68 -13.81
CA PHE A 44 -15.87 -27.20 -12.77
C PHE A 44 -16.45 -28.61 -13.07
N GLY A 45 -16.11 -29.21 -14.21
CA GLY A 45 -16.67 -30.48 -14.66
C GLY A 45 -18.15 -30.37 -15.02
N ASP A 46 -18.89 -31.48 -14.91
CA ASP A 46 -20.30 -31.55 -15.29
C ASP A 46 -21.26 -30.90 -14.28
N GLN A 47 -20.74 -30.21 -13.26
CA GLN A 47 -21.53 -29.59 -12.19
C GLN A 47 -22.32 -28.38 -12.74
N ASN A 48 -23.62 -28.29 -12.44
CA ASN A 48 -24.49 -27.16 -12.84
C ASN A 48 -24.66 -26.87 -14.35
N LEU A 49 -24.23 -27.75 -15.28
CA LEU A 49 -24.40 -27.57 -16.74
C LEU A 49 -25.82 -27.15 -17.18
N ALA A 50 -26.86 -27.73 -16.55
CA ALA A 50 -28.26 -27.43 -16.84
C ALA A 50 -28.69 -25.97 -16.53
N ALA A 51 -27.91 -25.22 -15.75
CA ALA A 51 -28.14 -23.80 -15.48
C ALA A 51 -27.56 -22.89 -16.57
N ILE A 52 -26.68 -23.42 -17.43
CA ILE A 52 -25.99 -22.71 -18.52
C ILE A 52 -26.77 -22.91 -19.83
N SER A 53 -27.14 -24.17 -20.14
CA SER A 53 -27.90 -24.53 -21.35
C SER A 53 -29.25 -23.81 -21.49
N ASN A 54 -29.85 -23.40 -20.36
CA ASN A 54 -31.15 -22.73 -20.32
C ASN A 54 -31.08 -21.20 -20.43
N LYS A 55 -29.88 -20.59 -20.47
CA LYS A 55 -29.68 -19.13 -20.51
C LYS A 55 -29.16 -18.59 -21.84
N SER A 56 -28.74 -19.46 -22.75
CA SER A 56 -28.16 -19.11 -24.05
C SER A 56 -29.18 -18.80 -25.16
N HIS A 57 -30.49 -18.83 -24.86
CA HIS A 57 -31.56 -18.82 -25.87
C HIS A 57 -32.57 -17.65 -25.80
N GLU A 58 -32.36 -16.61 -24.97
CA GLU A 58 -33.18 -15.39 -25.02
C GLU A 58 -32.47 -14.25 -25.78
N GLU A 59 -33.08 -13.83 -26.89
CA GLU A 59 -32.51 -12.88 -27.85
C GLU A 59 -32.48 -11.44 -27.32
N GLY A 60 -31.35 -10.76 -27.50
CA GLY A 60 -31.18 -9.32 -27.19
C GLY A 60 -29.72 -8.88 -27.38
N PRO A 61 -29.49 -7.61 -27.72
CA PRO A 61 -28.81 -7.17 -28.95
C PRO A 61 -27.49 -7.90 -29.26
N THR A 62 -27.31 -8.19 -30.56
CA THR A 62 -26.66 -9.42 -31.04
C THR A 62 -25.24 -9.30 -31.61
N SER A 63 -24.65 -8.11 -31.72
CA SER A 63 -23.30 -7.94 -32.30
C SER A 63 -22.19 -8.49 -31.39
N THR A 64 -21.89 -7.81 -30.28
CA THR A 64 -20.70 -8.09 -29.45
C THR A 64 -20.72 -9.48 -28.79
N LYS A 65 -21.93 -9.97 -28.43
CA LYS A 65 -22.12 -11.28 -27.78
C LYS A 65 -21.72 -12.45 -28.67
N SER A 66 -21.89 -12.32 -29.98
CA SER A 66 -21.50 -13.36 -30.93
C SER A 66 -19.97 -13.42 -31.07
N GLU A 67 -19.31 -12.26 -31.05
CA GLU A 67 -17.87 -12.12 -31.32
C GLU A 67 -17.01 -12.68 -30.19
N MET A 68 -17.33 -12.39 -28.93
CA MET A 68 -16.55 -12.91 -27.78
C MET A 68 -16.62 -14.44 -27.69
N ASN A 69 -17.81 -15.03 -27.86
CA ASN A 69 -17.97 -16.48 -27.84
C ASN A 69 -17.21 -17.15 -29.02
N LYS A 70 -17.31 -16.60 -30.24
CA LYS A 70 -16.52 -17.05 -31.41
C LYS A 70 -15.01 -16.88 -31.24
N ALA A 71 -14.55 -15.83 -30.55
CA ALA A 71 -13.13 -15.65 -30.24
C ALA A 71 -12.64 -16.70 -29.23
N LEU A 72 -13.44 -16.98 -28.20
CA LEU A 72 -13.15 -17.97 -27.17
C LEU A 72 -13.24 -19.43 -27.67
N GLU A 73 -13.85 -19.71 -28.83
CA GLU A 73 -13.74 -21.03 -29.48
C GLU A 73 -12.29 -21.36 -29.88
N LYS A 74 -11.52 -20.35 -30.33
CA LYS A 74 -10.12 -20.51 -30.76
C LYS A 74 -9.14 -20.68 -29.59
N LEU A 75 -9.55 -20.31 -28.38
CA LEU A 75 -8.70 -20.37 -27.18
C LEU A 75 -8.36 -21.82 -26.80
N GLN A 76 -7.09 -22.20 -26.96
CA GLN A 76 -6.57 -23.46 -26.44
C GLN A 76 -6.41 -23.36 -24.92
N LEU A 77 -7.13 -24.20 -24.18
CA LEU A 77 -7.09 -24.22 -22.72
C LEU A 77 -5.93 -25.10 -22.22
N PRO A 78 -5.04 -24.56 -21.37
CA PRO A 78 -4.04 -25.35 -20.65
C PRO A 78 -4.62 -26.56 -19.93
N ARG A 79 -3.90 -27.69 -20.01
CA ARG A 79 -4.34 -28.96 -19.42
C ARG A 79 -4.27 -28.90 -17.90
N LEU A 80 -5.41 -28.93 -17.22
CA LEU A 80 -5.44 -29.07 -15.76
C LEU A 80 -5.03 -30.49 -15.38
N SER A 81 -4.26 -30.61 -14.30
CA SER A 81 -3.87 -31.90 -13.71
C SER A 81 -5.07 -32.63 -13.09
N ALA A 82 -5.99 -31.87 -12.47
CA ALA A 82 -7.30 -32.33 -12.03
C ALA A 82 -8.40 -31.77 -12.97
N LYS A 83 -8.93 -32.60 -13.86
CA LYS A 83 -9.98 -32.19 -14.81
C LYS A 83 -11.28 -31.87 -14.08
N GLY A 84 -11.82 -30.67 -14.30
CA GLY A 84 -13.07 -30.23 -13.67
C GLY A 84 -12.97 -29.91 -12.18
N ASP A 85 -11.76 -29.92 -11.59
CA ASP A 85 -11.51 -29.41 -10.24
C ASP A 85 -10.30 -28.48 -10.28
N ILE A 86 -10.57 -27.22 -10.61
CA ILE A 86 -9.56 -26.18 -10.66
C ILE A 86 -8.88 -25.94 -9.29
N MET A 87 -9.55 -26.17 -8.16
CA MET A 87 -8.94 -26.02 -6.83
C MET A 87 -7.93 -27.14 -6.53
N ALA A 88 -8.26 -28.39 -6.87
CA ALA A 88 -7.32 -29.50 -6.76
C ALA A 88 -6.10 -29.31 -7.67
N HIS A 89 -6.29 -28.77 -8.88
CA HIS A 89 -5.18 -28.40 -9.75
C HIS A 89 -4.26 -27.35 -9.10
N PHE A 90 -4.80 -26.30 -8.49
CA PHE A 90 -4.03 -25.27 -7.77
C PHE A 90 -3.18 -25.82 -6.63
N GLU A 91 -3.74 -26.70 -5.79
CA GLU A 91 -2.98 -27.32 -4.70
C GLU A 91 -1.91 -28.29 -5.23
N GLN A 92 -2.16 -28.99 -6.34
CA GLN A 92 -1.17 -29.86 -6.97
C GLN A 92 0.03 -29.07 -7.53
N ILE A 93 -0.21 -28.08 -8.40
CA ILE A 93 0.91 -27.30 -8.99
C ILE A 93 1.69 -26.55 -7.92
N ALA A 94 1.04 -26.09 -6.85
CA ALA A 94 1.74 -25.49 -5.72
C ALA A 94 2.55 -26.50 -4.91
N ALA A 95 2.04 -27.73 -4.72
CA ALA A 95 2.80 -28.79 -4.05
C ALA A 95 4.04 -29.19 -4.86
N GLU A 96 3.91 -29.34 -6.18
CA GLU A 96 5.01 -29.63 -7.11
C GLU A 96 6.05 -28.50 -7.12
N GLN A 97 5.63 -27.24 -7.33
CA GLN A 97 6.53 -26.07 -7.32
C GLN A 97 7.23 -25.85 -5.96
N PHE A 98 6.60 -26.21 -4.84
CA PHE A 98 7.18 -26.05 -3.50
C PHE A 98 8.02 -27.26 -3.05
N GLN A 99 7.85 -28.43 -3.66
CA GLN A 99 8.35 -29.72 -3.15
C GLN A 99 9.81 -29.68 -2.71
N GLU A 100 10.69 -29.12 -3.56
CA GLU A 100 12.11 -29.08 -3.30
C GLU A 100 12.50 -28.06 -2.21
N SER A 101 11.94 -26.86 -2.25
CA SER A 101 12.12 -25.88 -1.16
C SER A 101 11.59 -26.40 0.17
N LYS A 102 10.48 -27.15 0.16
CA LYS A 102 9.90 -27.81 1.34
C LYS A 102 10.80 -28.90 1.90
N ARG A 103 11.45 -29.71 1.05
CA ARG A 103 12.45 -30.71 1.45
C ARG A 103 13.62 -30.04 2.16
N ILE A 104 14.20 -29.01 1.53
CA ILE A 104 15.36 -28.28 2.06
C ILE A 104 15.00 -27.59 3.39
N LEU A 105 13.88 -26.87 3.47
CA LEU A 105 13.40 -26.26 4.72
C LEU A 105 13.24 -27.32 5.83
N LYS A 106 12.55 -28.43 5.56
CA LYS A 106 12.35 -29.48 6.58
C LYS A 106 13.65 -30.16 7.03
N SER A 107 14.72 -30.13 6.25
CA SER A 107 16.05 -30.62 6.70
C SER A 107 16.61 -29.80 7.86
N GLY A 108 16.20 -28.54 8.01
CA GLY A 108 16.55 -27.66 9.14
C GLY A 108 15.73 -27.88 10.41
N LEU A 109 14.85 -28.88 10.44
CA LEU A 109 13.92 -29.13 11.55
C LEU A 109 14.21 -30.48 12.22
N GLY A 110 14.64 -30.45 13.48
CA GLY A 110 14.79 -31.66 14.28
C GLY A 110 15.11 -31.34 15.73
N LYS A 111 14.52 -32.07 16.68
CA LYS A 111 14.75 -31.86 18.12
C LYS A 111 16.21 -32.02 18.56
N ASN A 112 16.99 -32.77 17.77
CA ASN A 112 18.41 -33.04 18.02
C ASN A 112 19.33 -32.35 16.98
N LEU A 113 18.79 -31.45 16.14
CA LEU A 113 19.60 -30.71 15.18
C LEU A 113 20.30 -29.55 15.90
N VAL A 114 21.59 -29.72 16.15
CA VAL A 114 22.47 -28.74 16.79
C VAL A 114 23.43 -28.20 15.74
N LEU A 115 23.65 -26.87 15.73
CA LEU A 115 24.61 -26.26 14.82
C LEU A 115 26.05 -26.75 15.10
N PRO A 116 26.93 -26.78 14.09
CA PRO A 116 28.35 -27.06 14.28
C PRO A 116 28.99 -26.10 15.29
N LYS A 117 30.06 -26.54 15.97
CA LYS A 117 30.80 -25.69 16.89
C LYS A 117 31.33 -24.44 16.16
N ARG A 118 31.05 -23.26 16.70
CA ARG A 118 31.53 -21.98 16.17
C ARG A 118 33.07 -21.94 16.17
N PRO A 119 33.73 -21.40 15.13
CA PRO A 119 35.18 -21.16 15.17
C PRO A 119 35.54 -20.18 16.29
N THR A 120 36.75 -20.32 16.84
CA THR A 120 37.29 -19.43 17.90
C THR A 120 37.99 -18.19 17.35
N LYS A 121 38.27 -18.15 16.05
CA LYS A 121 38.89 -17.01 15.35
C LYS A 121 38.41 -16.99 13.91
N TRP A 122 37.89 -15.83 13.49
CA TRP A 122 37.42 -15.58 12.13
C TRP A 122 38.59 -15.15 11.23
N ALA A 123 38.56 -15.56 9.96
CA ALA A 123 39.51 -15.18 8.94
C ALA A 123 39.14 -13.83 8.32
N LEU A 124 40.04 -12.84 8.43
CA LEU A 124 39.95 -11.59 7.69
C LEU A 124 40.65 -11.79 6.34
N GLN A 125 39.94 -12.39 5.39
CA GLN A 125 40.41 -12.63 4.01
C GLN A 125 39.24 -12.40 3.04
N PRO A 126 39.50 -11.91 1.80
CA PRO A 126 38.45 -11.55 0.86
C PRO A 126 37.70 -12.80 0.39
N GLY A 127 36.41 -12.65 0.06
CA GLY A 127 35.57 -13.76 -0.36
C GLY A 127 35.16 -14.68 0.79
N TRP A 128 34.74 -15.91 0.48
CA TRP A 128 34.19 -16.85 1.46
C TRP A 128 35.26 -17.72 2.12
N THR A 129 35.14 -17.87 3.44
CA THR A 129 35.89 -18.85 4.24
C THR A 129 34.95 -19.87 4.84
N ALA A 130 35.24 -21.16 4.63
CA ALA A 130 34.59 -22.30 5.26
C ALA A 130 35.42 -22.78 6.47
N TYR A 131 34.75 -23.02 7.60
CA TYR A 131 35.41 -23.48 8.83
C TYR A 131 35.10 -24.96 9.08
N ASP A 132 36.14 -25.78 9.15
CA ASP A 132 35.98 -27.19 9.49
C ASP A 132 35.47 -27.36 10.94
N PRO A 133 34.34 -28.06 11.18
CA PRO A 133 33.67 -28.08 12.47
C PRO A 133 34.41 -28.89 13.55
N LYS A 134 35.44 -29.68 13.19
CA LYS A 134 36.21 -30.51 14.13
C LYS A 134 37.54 -29.86 14.49
N THR A 135 38.23 -29.31 13.51
CA THR A 135 39.59 -28.78 13.61
C THR A 135 39.65 -27.25 13.69
N GLY A 136 38.57 -26.56 13.33
CA GLY A 136 38.54 -25.11 13.17
C GLY A 136 39.33 -24.60 11.96
N LYS A 137 39.83 -25.51 11.09
CA LYS A 137 40.64 -25.14 9.92
C LYS A 137 39.85 -24.23 8.99
N GLN A 138 40.45 -23.10 8.67
CA GLN A 138 39.97 -22.12 7.69
C GLN A 138 40.33 -22.61 6.28
N ASN A 139 39.35 -22.69 5.38
CA ASN A 139 39.57 -23.03 3.97
C ASN A 139 38.82 -22.01 3.10
N GLU A 140 39.50 -21.41 2.13
CA GLU A 140 38.87 -20.52 1.15
C GLU A 140 37.92 -21.31 0.23
N VAL A 141 36.75 -20.75 -0.07
CA VAL A 141 35.76 -21.31 -1.00
C VAL A 141 35.18 -20.21 -1.88
N LYS A 142 34.65 -20.56 -3.06
CA LYS A 142 34.03 -19.57 -3.96
C LYS A 142 32.61 -19.19 -3.55
N PHE A 143 31.88 -20.13 -2.96
CA PHE A 143 30.51 -19.99 -2.43
C PHE A 143 30.24 -21.16 -1.45
N PRO A 144 29.23 -21.08 -0.57
CA PRO A 144 28.85 -22.19 0.30
C PRO A 144 28.09 -23.29 -0.47
N ASP A 145 28.48 -24.56 -0.32
CA ASP A 145 27.89 -25.67 -1.10
C ASP A 145 26.50 -26.11 -0.62
N GLU A 146 26.19 -26.02 0.68
CA GLU A 146 25.00 -26.65 1.29
C GLU A 146 23.66 -26.09 0.78
N GLU A 147 22.67 -26.98 0.67
CA GLU A 147 21.31 -26.64 0.21
C GLU A 147 20.56 -25.73 1.20
N LEU A 148 20.83 -25.81 2.49
CA LEU A 148 20.22 -24.98 3.54
C LEU A 148 21.29 -24.13 4.22
N LEU A 149 21.10 -22.81 4.20
CA LEU A 149 21.94 -21.82 4.87
C LEU A 149 21.09 -20.90 5.74
N PHE A 150 21.56 -20.61 6.94
CA PHE A 150 21.13 -19.45 7.73
C PHE A 150 22.15 -18.35 7.49
N PHE A 151 21.70 -17.13 7.19
CA PHE A 151 22.54 -16.07 6.62
C PHE A 151 22.16 -14.69 7.16
N ASP A 152 23.17 -13.87 7.38
CA ASP A 152 23.07 -12.46 7.79
C ASP A 152 24.22 -11.65 7.14
N THR A 153 24.01 -10.37 6.86
CA THR A 153 25.04 -9.50 6.28
C THR A 153 24.90 -8.04 6.72
N GLU A 154 26.04 -7.44 7.05
CA GLU A 154 26.14 -6.06 7.50
C GLU A 154 26.90 -5.17 6.49
N VAL A 155 26.62 -3.87 6.58
CA VAL A 155 27.05 -2.83 5.63
C VAL A 155 27.59 -1.64 6.42
N CYS A 156 28.80 -1.17 6.10
CA CYS A 156 29.31 0.13 6.53
C CYS A 156 28.53 1.27 5.83
N VAL A 157 27.48 1.78 6.49
CA VAL A 157 26.50 2.72 5.90
C VAL A 157 27.12 4.09 5.58
N THR A 158 28.08 4.52 6.38
CA THR A 158 28.86 5.77 6.19
C THR A 158 29.62 5.77 4.86
N GLU A 159 30.01 4.60 4.37
CA GLU A 159 30.71 4.39 3.11
C GLU A 159 29.86 3.63 2.07
N GLY A 160 28.55 3.88 2.05
CA GLY A 160 27.64 3.42 0.98
C GLY A 160 26.88 2.13 1.28
N GLN A 161 26.40 1.45 0.23
CA GLN A 161 25.37 0.40 0.34
C GLN A 161 25.82 -1.01 -0.06
N LEU A 162 27.11 -1.21 -0.36
CA LEU A 162 27.68 -2.52 -0.69
C LEU A 162 27.91 -3.39 0.56
N PRO A 163 27.75 -4.73 0.48
CA PRO A 163 28.02 -5.62 1.61
C PRO A 163 29.45 -5.45 2.11
N THR A 164 29.61 -5.46 3.43
CA THR A 164 30.91 -5.31 4.11
C THR A 164 31.39 -6.64 4.68
N LEU A 165 30.49 -7.31 5.41
CA LEU A 165 30.70 -8.58 6.10
C LEU A 165 29.44 -9.44 5.95
N ALA A 166 29.59 -10.75 5.88
CA ALA A 166 28.47 -11.68 6.04
C ALA A 166 28.90 -12.94 6.80
N VAL A 167 27.95 -13.55 7.49
CA VAL A 167 28.13 -14.84 8.17
C VAL A 167 27.03 -15.78 7.69
N ALA A 168 27.40 -17.05 7.50
CA ALA A 168 26.43 -18.11 7.27
C ALA A 168 26.74 -19.35 8.11
N VAL A 169 25.71 -20.13 8.39
CA VAL A 169 25.86 -21.46 8.97
C VAL A 169 24.91 -22.44 8.28
N SER A 170 25.42 -23.63 7.99
CA SER A 170 24.63 -24.78 7.58
C SER A 170 24.54 -25.79 8.74
N PRO A 171 23.73 -26.85 8.62
CA PRO A 171 23.79 -27.98 9.55
C PRO A 171 25.18 -28.66 9.66
N THR A 172 26.12 -28.38 8.75
CA THR A 172 27.42 -29.04 8.66
C THR A 172 28.61 -28.13 9.02
N LYS A 173 28.61 -26.85 8.64
CA LYS A 173 29.74 -25.94 8.88
C LYS A 173 29.36 -24.46 8.97
N TRP A 174 30.27 -23.67 9.55
CA TRP A 174 30.21 -22.21 9.57
C TRP A 174 30.94 -21.61 8.37
N TYR A 175 30.54 -20.39 8.01
CA TYR A 175 31.12 -19.58 6.94
C TYR A 175 31.19 -18.10 7.32
N SER A 176 32.20 -17.40 6.81
CA SER A 176 32.27 -15.94 6.84
C SER A 176 32.71 -15.40 5.49
N TRP A 177 32.20 -14.24 5.09
CA TRP A 177 32.56 -13.53 3.86
C TRP A 177 33.04 -12.11 4.17
N CYS A 178 34.18 -11.71 3.63
CA CYS A 178 34.66 -10.33 3.70
C CYS A 178 34.67 -9.70 2.30
N SER A 179 34.24 -8.45 2.21
CA SER A 179 34.42 -7.62 1.02
C SER A 179 35.88 -7.22 0.82
N ASN A 180 36.30 -7.00 -0.43
CA ASN A 180 37.62 -6.43 -0.75
C ASN A 180 37.84 -5.07 -0.06
N ARG A 181 36.77 -4.26 0.02
CA ARG A 181 36.75 -2.97 0.73
C ARG A 181 37.06 -3.08 2.22
N LEU A 182 36.57 -4.12 2.91
CA LEU A 182 36.87 -4.34 4.33
C LEU A 182 38.37 -4.54 4.57
N LEU A 183 39.10 -5.06 3.60
CA LEU A 183 40.55 -5.24 3.63
C LEU A 183 41.35 -4.07 3.03
N ASP A 184 40.69 -2.95 2.70
CA ASP A 184 41.31 -1.78 2.04
C ASP A 184 41.87 -2.04 0.63
N LEU A 185 41.39 -3.10 -0.03
CA LEU A 185 41.86 -3.50 -1.36
C LEU A 185 41.18 -2.69 -2.49
N GLU A 186 40.02 -2.10 -2.20
CA GLU A 186 39.16 -1.38 -3.16
C GLU A 186 38.44 -0.21 -2.46
N GLN A 187 38.28 0.91 -3.17
CA GLN A 187 37.40 2.01 -2.76
C GLN A 187 35.94 1.75 -3.17
N TYR A 188 34.99 2.60 -2.73
CA TYR A 188 33.61 2.48 -3.20
C TYR A 188 33.51 2.82 -4.70
N PRO A 189 33.06 1.90 -5.57
CA PRO A 189 32.98 2.14 -7.01
C PRO A 189 31.84 3.09 -7.35
N GLU A 190 32.05 4.02 -8.29
CA GLU A 190 30.99 4.91 -8.78
C GLU A 190 29.83 4.12 -9.43
N HIS A 191 30.17 3.00 -10.09
CA HIS A 191 29.23 2.05 -10.67
C HIS A 191 29.44 0.66 -10.06
N PRO A 192 28.70 0.32 -8.97
CA PRO A 192 28.74 -1.01 -8.38
C PRO A 192 28.45 -2.14 -9.39
N ARG A 193 29.33 -3.13 -9.44
CA ARG A 193 29.23 -4.35 -10.28
C ARG A 193 28.77 -5.58 -9.49
N PRO A 194 28.23 -6.63 -10.15
CA PRO A 194 27.92 -7.92 -9.50
C PRO A 194 29.10 -8.60 -8.79
N SER A 195 30.35 -8.27 -9.14
CA SER A 195 31.56 -8.75 -8.47
C SER A 195 31.72 -8.26 -7.02
N HIS A 196 31.15 -7.11 -6.67
CA HIS A 196 31.20 -6.55 -5.31
C HIS A 196 30.09 -7.10 -4.39
N LEU A 197 29.30 -8.07 -4.88
CA LEU A 197 28.21 -8.70 -4.15
C LEU A 197 28.60 -10.09 -3.65
N ILE A 198 27.86 -10.57 -2.65
CA ILE A 198 28.09 -11.87 -2.01
C ILE A 198 27.64 -12.98 -2.98
N PRO A 199 28.53 -13.90 -3.41
CA PRO A 199 28.15 -15.02 -4.27
C PRO A 199 27.63 -16.20 -3.43
N LEU A 200 26.43 -16.69 -3.70
CA LEU A 200 25.87 -17.87 -3.02
C LEU A 200 25.69 -19.10 -3.93
N GLU A 201 25.93 -18.97 -5.23
CA GLU A 201 25.82 -20.06 -6.21
C GLU A 201 27.03 -20.09 -7.17
N SER A 202 27.17 -21.17 -7.96
CA SER A 202 28.21 -21.23 -8.99
C SER A 202 27.99 -20.14 -10.05
N PRO A 203 29.05 -19.46 -10.53
CA PRO A 203 28.94 -18.60 -11.70
C PRO A 203 28.47 -19.37 -12.93
N ASN A 204 28.87 -20.65 -13.07
CA ASN A 204 28.40 -21.53 -14.13
C ASN A 204 26.95 -21.96 -13.88
N GLU A 205 26.04 -21.59 -14.80
CA GLU A 205 24.61 -21.87 -14.69
C GLU A 205 24.29 -23.37 -14.65
N ALA A 206 25.05 -24.19 -15.38
CA ALA A 206 24.88 -25.64 -15.42
C ALA A 206 25.23 -26.35 -14.09
N GLU A 207 25.93 -25.68 -13.18
CA GLU A 207 26.34 -26.19 -11.87
C GLU A 207 25.42 -25.73 -10.72
N ARG A 208 24.52 -24.77 -10.96
CA ARG A 208 23.64 -24.21 -9.92
C ARG A 208 22.65 -25.28 -9.43
N ARG A 209 22.40 -25.29 -8.12
CA ARG A 209 21.56 -26.29 -7.44
C ARG A 209 20.49 -25.62 -6.58
N PRO A 210 19.30 -26.23 -6.40
CA PRO A 210 18.30 -25.74 -5.46
C PRO A 210 18.90 -25.46 -4.08
N LYS A 211 18.63 -24.26 -3.55
CA LYS A 211 19.17 -23.79 -2.27
C LYS A 211 18.14 -22.91 -1.59
N VAL A 212 17.96 -23.05 -0.28
CA VAL A 212 17.11 -22.17 0.53
C VAL A 212 17.97 -21.44 1.56
N ILE A 213 17.92 -20.12 1.50
CA ILE A 213 18.61 -19.20 2.39
C ILE A 213 17.58 -18.66 3.38
N VAL A 214 17.79 -18.91 4.66
CA VAL A 214 16.93 -18.44 5.75
C VAL A 214 17.60 -17.25 6.44
N GLY A 215 16.89 -16.14 6.55
CA GLY A 215 17.36 -14.94 7.24
C GLY A 215 16.32 -14.35 8.18
N HIS A 216 16.69 -13.25 8.85
CA HIS A 216 15.76 -12.46 9.64
C HIS A 216 15.74 -11.03 9.12
N ASN A 217 14.67 -10.66 8.41
CA ASN A 217 14.68 -9.56 7.43
C ASN A 217 15.47 -9.92 6.17
N VAL A 218 15.35 -11.17 5.70
CA VAL A 218 16.07 -11.70 4.51
C VAL A 218 15.93 -10.84 3.26
N ALA A 219 14.89 -10.01 3.20
CA ALA A 219 14.64 -9.02 2.16
C ALA A 219 15.79 -7.99 2.04
N TYR A 220 16.39 -7.58 3.16
CA TYR A 220 17.59 -6.75 3.18
C TYR A 220 18.81 -7.56 2.72
N ASP A 221 19.03 -8.73 3.33
CA ASP A 221 20.21 -9.57 3.11
C ASP A 221 20.34 -10.00 1.64
N ARG A 222 19.23 -10.44 1.02
CA ARG A 222 19.20 -10.83 -0.40
C ARG A 222 19.53 -9.68 -1.35
N SER A 223 19.32 -8.42 -0.95
CA SER A 223 19.71 -7.26 -1.77
C SER A 223 21.23 -7.13 -1.90
N LYS A 224 22.01 -7.88 -1.11
CA LYS A 224 23.48 -7.91 -1.15
C LYS A 224 24.04 -9.17 -1.82
N VAL A 225 23.17 -10.08 -2.29
CA VAL A 225 23.53 -11.34 -2.94
C VAL A 225 23.58 -11.17 -4.46
N ARG A 226 24.68 -11.61 -5.07
CA ARG A 226 24.97 -11.46 -6.51
C ARG A 226 23.88 -12.02 -7.41
N GLU A 227 23.42 -13.22 -7.09
CA GLU A 227 22.47 -14.01 -7.88
C GLU A 227 21.11 -13.31 -8.06
N GLN A 228 20.76 -12.39 -7.15
CA GLN A 228 19.50 -11.64 -7.23
C GLN A 228 19.47 -10.55 -8.32
N TYR A 229 20.64 -10.18 -8.85
CA TYR A 229 20.80 -9.17 -9.90
C TYR A 229 21.05 -9.78 -11.30
N LEU A 230 21.17 -11.10 -11.41
CA LEU A 230 21.21 -11.79 -12.70
C LEU A 230 19.83 -11.66 -13.38
N GLN A 231 19.81 -11.51 -14.71
CA GLN A 231 18.55 -11.46 -15.47
C GLN A 231 17.83 -12.81 -15.45
N THR A 232 18.56 -13.91 -15.70
CA THR A 232 18.05 -15.28 -15.58
C THR A 232 17.65 -15.59 -14.14
N LYS A 233 16.55 -16.34 -13.97
CA LYS A 233 16.12 -16.81 -12.64
C LYS A 233 17.11 -17.88 -12.15
N THR A 234 17.65 -17.71 -10.96
CA THR A 234 18.49 -18.75 -10.33
C THR A 234 17.65 -19.71 -9.48
N PRO A 235 18.15 -20.91 -9.12
CA PRO A 235 17.42 -21.85 -8.28
C PRO A 235 17.45 -21.53 -6.77
N ALA A 236 18.29 -20.60 -6.31
CA ALA A 236 18.26 -20.09 -4.94
C ALA A 236 16.89 -19.46 -4.56
N ARG A 237 16.45 -19.70 -3.32
CA ARG A 237 15.20 -19.18 -2.75
C ARG A 237 15.44 -18.63 -1.35
N PHE A 238 14.74 -17.56 -0.99
CA PHE A 238 14.91 -16.87 0.29
C PHE A 238 13.67 -17.03 1.18
N TRP A 239 13.90 -17.31 2.46
CA TRP A 239 12.84 -17.53 3.45
C TRP A 239 13.04 -16.64 4.68
N ASP A 240 12.01 -15.86 5.04
CA ASP A 240 12.13 -14.77 6.01
C ASP A 240 11.45 -15.07 7.35
N THR A 241 12.25 -15.24 8.40
CA THR A 241 11.73 -15.43 9.77
C THR A 241 11.02 -14.17 10.30
N MET A 242 11.36 -12.96 9.83
CA MET A 242 10.65 -11.74 10.22
C MET A 242 9.23 -11.73 9.65
N SER A 243 9.05 -11.98 8.34
CA SER A 243 7.74 -12.13 7.69
C SER A 243 6.87 -13.21 8.36
N MET A 244 7.45 -14.35 8.73
CA MET A 244 6.74 -15.38 9.50
C MET A 244 6.26 -14.84 10.86
N ASN A 245 7.13 -14.15 11.61
CA ASN A 245 6.77 -13.56 12.90
C ASN A 245 5.69 -12.49 12.75
N ILE A 246 5.75 -11.65 11.71
CA ILE A 246 4.73 -10.63 11.45
C ILE A 246 3.36 -11.28 11.18
N ALA A 247 3.32 -12.37 10.41
CA ALA A 247 2.09 -13.12 10.15
C ALA A 247 1.54 -13.85 11.40
N ILE A 248 2.40 -14.34 12.29
CA ILE A 248 2.04 -15.16 13.48
C ILE A 248 1.83 -14.32 14.75
N SER A 249 2.51 -13.18 14.87
CA SER A 249 2.68 -12.42 16.11
C SER A 249 2.75 -10.90 15.92
N GLY A 250 2.64 -10.39 14.69
CA GLY A 250 2.72 -8.97 14.42
C GLY A 250 1.57 -8.17 15.02
N MET A 251 1.80 -6.86 15.16
CA MET A 251 0.82 -5.88 15.64
C MET A 251 0.37 -4.95 14.50
N ALA A 252 -0.87 -4.47 14.54
CA ALA A 252 -1.28 -3.35 13.71
C ALA A 252 -0.69 -2.03 14.24
N ASP A 253 -0.45 -1.04 13.38
CA ASP A 253 0.31 0.15 13.79
C ASP A 253 -0.35 0.96 14.91
N HIS A 254 -1.69 1.04 14.93
CA HIS A 254 -2.44 1.67 16.02
C HIS A 254 -2.36 0.92 17.37
N GLN A 255 -1.84 -0.31 17.38
CA GLN A 255 -1.62 -1.09 18.59
C GLN A 255 -0.18 -0.93 19.13
N ARG A 256 0.79 -0.48 18.33
CA ARG A 256 2.18 -0.30 18.80
C ARG A 256 2.28 0.69 19.99
N PRO A 257 1.64 1.88 19.97
CA PRO A 257 1.68 2.77 21.13
C PRO A 257 1.04 2.17 22.38
N MET A 258 0.07 1.25 22.23
CA MET A 258 -0.54 0.54 23.34
C MET A 258 0.36 -0.55 23.92
N TYR A 259 1.19 -1.19 23.07
CA TYR A 259 2.21 -2.14 23.51
C TYR A 259 3.35 -1.45 24.29
N GLU A 260 3.72 -0.23 23.87
CA GLU A 260 4.86 0.52 24.39
C GLU A 260 4.56 1.39 25.61
N LYS A 261 3.28 1.62 25.95
CA LYS A 261 2.90 2.33 27.17
C LYS A 261 3.23 1.50 28.42
N ALA A 262 3.74 2.18 29.43
CA ALA A 262 3.86 1.67 30.79
C ALA A 262 2.47 1.31 31.34
N ASP A 263 2.41 0.28 32.18
CA ASP A 263 1.13 -0.23 32.68
C ASP A 263 0.41 0.78 33.59
N ASP A 264 1.13 1.66 34.26
CA ASP A 264 0.57 2.77 35.04
C ASP A 264 -0.16 3.82 34.17
N ASP A 265 0.32 4.08 32.96
CA ASP A 265 -0.34 4.99 32.02
C ASP A 265 -1.51 4.32 31.31
N LEU A 266 -1.46 3.00 31.11
CA LEU A 266 -2.61 2.21 30.69
C LEU A 266 -3.69 2.19 31.79
N GLN A 267 -3.32 2.13 33.08
CA GLN A 267 -4.27 2.22 34.19
C GLN A 267 -4.99 3.58 34.27
N LYS A 268 -4.30 4.69 33.94
CA LYS A 268 -4.92 6.03 33.85
C LYS A 268 -5.89 6.15 32.68
N ASP A 269 -5.53 5.59 31.51
CA ASP A 269 -6.35 5.64 30.31
C ASP A 269 -7.56 4.68 30.33
N TYR A 270 -7.52 3.63 31.17
CA TYR A 270 -8.52 2.56 31.19
C TYR A 270 -8.98 2.24 32.62
N ALA A 271 -10.14 2.78 33.01
CA ALA A 271 -10.69 2.69 34.36
C ALA A 271 -10.82 1.24 34.91
N TYR A 272 -10.03 0.99 35.96
CA TYR A 272 -10.09 -0.04 37.01
C TYR A 272 -10.26 -1.55 36.68
N LYS A 273 -9.25 -2.32 37.14
CA LYS A 273 -9.15 -3.77 37.46
C LYS A 273 -9.58 -4.83 36.43
N ASP A 274 -10.58 -4.59 35.60
CA ASP A 274 -11.21 -5.61 34.73
C ASP A 274 -10.68 -5.57 33.28
N VAL A 275 -9.57 -4.84 33.07
CA VAL A 275 -9.03 -4.47 31.75
C VAL A 275 -7.58 -4.94 31.55
N LEU A 276 -6.78 -5.15 32.60
CA LEU A 276 -5.37 -5.53 32.46
C LEU A 276 -5.17 -6.95 31.90
N GLY A 277 -5.86 -7.96 32.46
CA GLY A 277 -5.61 -9.37 32.11
C GLY A 277 -5.78 -9.74 30.62
N TRP A 278 -6.54 -8.96 29.83
CA TRP A 278 -6.59 -9.15 28.37
C TRP A 278 -5.45 -8.43 27.63
N ILE A 279 -5.00 -7.29 28.14
CA ILE A 279 -3.86 -6.54 27.61
C ILE A 279 -2.59 -7.36 27.83
N ASP A 280 -2.42 -7.96 29.01
CA ASP A 280 -1.27 -8.80 29.34
C ASP A 280 -1.27 -10.07 28.47
N ALA A 281 -2.41 -10.77 28.41
CA ALA A 281 -2.57 -11.92 27.53
C ALA A 281 -2.32 -11.57 26.05
N TRP A 282 -2.67 -10.36 25.61
CA TRP A 282 -2.36 -9.86 24.26
C TRP A 282 -0.87 -9.51 24.10
N LYS A 283 -0.24 -8.79 25.04
CA LYS A 283 1.19 -8.45 25.07
C LYS A 283 2.06 -9.72 24.97
N MET A 284 1.69 -10.80 25.68
CA MET A 284 2.35 -12.12 25.58
C MET A 284 2.26 -12.77 24.20
N ARG A 285 1.20 -12.49 23.43
CA ARG A 285 0.89 -13.14 22.13
C ARG A 285 1.43 -12.37 20.94
N VAL A 286 1.71 -11.08 21.07
CA VAL A 286 2.32 -10.25 20.02
C VAL A 286 3.82 -10.01 20.26
N SER A 287 4.54 -9.49 19.28
CA SER A 287 5.96 -9.13 19.41
C SER A 287 6.28 -7.93 18.52
N LYS A 288 7.33 -7.19 18.88
CA LYS A 288 8.03 -6.34 17.91
C LYS A 288 8.73 -7.21 16.86
N ASN A 289 9.10 -6.61 15.74
CA ASN A 289 9.63 -7.36 14.59
C ASN A 289 11.15 -7.62 14.66
N SER A 290 11.90 -7.00 15.56
CA SER A 290 13.35 -7.16 15.64
C SER A 290 13.75 -8.55 16.12
N LEU A 291 14.92 -9.04 15.66
CA LEU A 291 15.47 -10.35 16.01
C LEU A 291 15.47 -10.57 17.53
N GLU A 292 15.97 -9.58 18.29
CA GLU A 292 15.92 -9.52 19.76
C GLU A 292 14.53 -9.80 20.33
N ALA A 293 13.50 -9.09 19.85
CA ALA A 293 12.14 -9.19 20.39
C ALA A 293 11.45 -10.51 20.01
N VAL A 294 11.79 -11.09 18.86
CA VAL A 294 11.28 -12.39 18.41
C VAL A 294 11.99 -13.53 19.15
N HIS A 295 13.32 -13.46 19.28
CA HIS A 295 14.11 -14.44 20.03
C HIS A 295 13.71 -14.45 21.50
N ASN A 296 13.72 -13.30 22.18
CA ASN A 296 13.38 -13.24 23.60
C ASN A 296 11.94 -13.71 23.91
N LYS A 297 11.01 -13.60 22.94
CA LYS A 297 9.65 -14.16 23.06
C LYS A 297 9.60 -15.67 22.87
N LEU A 298 10.33 -16.23 21.91
CA LEU A 298 10.27 -17.67 21.57
C LEU A 298 11.27 -18.51 22.39
N CYS A 299 12.36 -17.90 22.86
CA CYS A 299 13.48 -18.52 23.55
C CYS A 299 13.63 -18.07 25.00
N GLY A 300 12.91 -17.04 25.45
CA GLY A 300 12.95 -16.52 26.83
C GLY A 300 13.78 -15.25 26.94
N ALA A 301 13.37 -14.35 27.85
CA ALA A 301 13.81 -12.95 27.89
C ALA A 301 15.29 -12.71 28.29
N SER A 302 16.03 -13.77 28.61
CA SER A 302 17.46 -13.72 28.97
C SER A 302 18.36 -14.42 27.95
N SER A 303 17.78 -14.90 26.83
CA SER A 303 18.47 -15.83 25.92
C SER A 303 19.28 -15.11 24.84
N MET A 304 18.96 -13.85 24.51
CA MET A 304 19.82 -13.02 23.66
C MET A 304 19.88 -11.57 24.18
N THR A 305 21.09 -11.11 24.48
CA THR A 305 21.39 -9.71 24.77
C THR A 305 22.08 -9.13 23.54
N VAL A 306 21.38 -8.31 22.75
CA VAL A 306 21.97 -7.67 21.58
C VAL A 306 22.80 -6.47 22.03
N ASP A 307 24.11 -6.52 21.80
CA ASP A 307 24.95 -5.36 21.99
C ASP A 307 24.67 -4.33 20.88
N LYS A 308 23.84 -3.35 21.23
CA LYS A 308 23.45 -2.25 20.33
C LYS A 308 24.66 -1.42 19.90
N THR A 309 25.74 -1.38 20.67
CA THR A 309 26.94 -0.61 20.29
C THR A 309 27.60 -1.22 19.06
N LEU A 310 27.75 -2.54 19.00
CA LEU A 310 28.34 -3.26 17.86
C LEU A 310 27.56 -3.03 16.57
N LYS A 311 26.22 -3.13 16.61
CA LYS A 311 25.35 -2.84 15.47
C LYS A 311 25.45 -1.36 15.03
N GLU A 312 25.53 -0.44 16.00
CA GLU A 312 25.67 0.98 15.69
C GLU A 312 27.01 1.32 15.01
N MET A 313 28.08 0.51 15.20
CA MET A 313 29.35 0.74 14.50
C MET A 313 29.21 0.64 12.99
N PHE A 314 28.48 -0.35 12.47
CA PHE A 314 28.18 -0.46 11.03
C PHE A 314 27.41 0.75 10.47
N VAL A 315 26.64 1.44 11.32
CA VAL A 315 25.79 2.58 10.92
C VAL A 315 26.51 3.93 11.06
N LYS A 316 27.41 4.08 12.03
CA LYS A 316 27.97 5.38 12.45
C LYS A 316 29.48 5.52 12.25
N ASN A 317 30.23 4.43 12.09
CA ASN A 317 31.68 4.42 11.98
C ASN A 317 32.15 4.09 10.56
N ASP A 318 33.44 4.28 10.31
CA ASP A 318 34.15 3.98 9.05
C ASP A 318 34.62 2.51 8.96
N MET A 319 35.10 2.12 7.78
CA MET A 319 35.69 0.79 7.55
C MET A 319 36.92 0.52 8.42
N GLU A 320 37.71 1.54 8.77
CA GLU A 320 38.88 1.35 9.61
C GLU A 320 38.48 0.90 11.02
N THR A 321 37.49 1.56 11.64
CA THR A 321 36.94 1.15 12.93
C THR A 321 36.34 -0.26 12.87
N ILE A 322 35.63 -0.59 11.79
CA ILE A 322 35.05 -1.93 11.57
C ILE A 322 36.14 -3.00 11.47
N ARG A 323 37.20 -2.74 10.70
CA ARG A 323 38.37 -3.61 10.53
C ARG A 323 39.10 -3.85 11.86
N ASN A 324 39.29 -2.80 12.66
CA ASN A 324 39.92 -2.88 13.97
C ASN A 324 39.09 -3.69 14.99
N ASN A 325 37.76 -3.75 14.82
CA ASN A 325 36.84 -4.52 15.68
C ASN A 325 36.33 -5.83 15.03
N PHE A 326 36.96 -6.29 13.95
CA PHE A 326 36.45 -7.34 13.06
C PHE A 326 36.00 -8.63 13.76
N GLN A 327 36.77 -9.14 14.75
CA GLN A 327 36.42 -10.38 15.43
C GLN A 327 35.10 -10.25 16.21
N ALA A 328 34.93 -9.18 16.98
CA ALA A 328 33.71 -8.91 17.76
C ALA A 328 32.50 -8.67 16.85
N LEU A 329 32.69 -7.97 15.72
CA LEU A 329 31.65 -7.76 14.72
C LEU A 329 31.24 -9.05 13.97
N THR A 330 32.18 -9.95 13.71
CA THR A 330 31.88 -11.24 13.08
C THR A 330 31.19 -12.18 14.07
N ASP A 331 31.57 -12.18 15.35
CA ASP A 331 30.84 -12.90 16.40
C ASP A 331 29.44 -12.32 16.64
N TYR A 332 29.25 -11.00 16.50
CA TYR A 332 27.92 -10.37 16.50
C TYR A 332 27.05 -10.93 15.37
N CYS A 333 27.54 -10.94 14.13
CA CYS A 333 26.78 -11.51 13.00
C CYS A 333 26.52 -13.02 13.19
N ALA A 334 27.49 -13.76 13.75
CA ALA A 334 27.31 -15.18 14.08
C ALA A 334 26.25 -15.44 15.16
N ASN A 335 26.10 -14.52 16.13
CA ASN A 335 25.01 -14.56 17.10
C ASN A 335 23.65 -14.31 16.42
N ASP A 336 23.55 -13.32 15.53
CA ASP A 336 22.31 -13.00 14.82
C ASP A 336 21.86 -14.16 13.89
N VAL A 337 22.82 -14.82 13.22
CA VAL A 337 22.59 -16.06 12.44
C VAL A 337 22.12 -17.22 13.32
N GLN A 338 22.76 -17.43 14.48
CA GLN A 338 22.36 -18.49 15.41
C GLN A 338 20.96 -18.23 16.00
N ALA A 339 20.66 -17.00 16.40
CA ALA A 339 19.34 -16.61 16.89
C ALA A 339 18.26 -16.79 15.80
N THR A 340 18.60 -16.53 14.53
CA THR A 340 17.73 -16.79 13.37
C THR A 340 17.41 -18.28 13.22
N PHE A 341 18.40 -19.17 13.40
CA PHE A 341 18.19 -20.63 13.44
C PHE A 341 17.27 -21.06 14.60
N GLU A 342 17.50 -20.56 15.82
CA GLU A 342 16.71 -20.90 17.00
C GLU A 342 15.25 -20.40 16.89
N ILE A 343 15.05 -19.21 16.32
CA ILE A 343 13.72 -18.69 15.93
C ILE A 343 13.09 -19.61 14.89
N TYR A 344 13.81 -19.95 13.83
CA TYR A 344 13.31 -20.76 12.72
C TYR A 344 12.78 -22.13 13.21
N GLN A 345 13.54 -22.83 14.04
CA GLN A 345 13.15 -24.14 14.61
C GLN A 345 11.81 -24.09 15.36
N LYS A 346 11.48 -22.97 16.01
CA LYS A 346 10.22 -22.79 16.76
C LYS A 346 9.09 -22.22 15.92
N LEU A 347 9.43 -21.31 15.00
CA LEU A 347 8.46 -20.52 14.25
C LEU A 347 7.93 -21.25 13.02
N PHE A 348 8.76 -22.07 12.34
CA PHE A 348 8.35 -22.78 11.13
C PHE A 348 7.26 -23.85 11.37
N PRO A 349 7.31 -24.70 12.41
CA PRO A 349 6.22 -25.64 12.70
C PRO A 349 4.88 -24.96 13.02
N GLU A 350 4.89 -23.83 13.74
CA GLU A 350 3.67 -23.05 14.01
C GLU A 350 3.20 -22.30 12.74
N PHE A 351 4.10 -21.93 11.83
CA PHE A 351 3.75 -21.40 10.50
C PHE A 351 3.03 -22.46 9.65
N GLU A 352 3.56 -23.68 9.55
CA GLU A 352 2.88 -24.81 8.86
C GLU A 352 1.48 -25.06 9.41
N LYS A 353 1.31 -24.96 10.73
CA LYS A 353 0.02 -25.13 11.40
C LYS A 353 -0.96 -23.96 11.17
N ARG A 354 -0.48 -22.74 10.84
CA ARG A 354 -1.33 -21.55 10.62
C ARG A 354 -1.62 -21.23 9.16
N PHE A 355 -0.78 -21.70 8.25
CA PHE A 355 -0.87 -21.42 6.82
C PHE A 355 -0.77 -22.76 6.07
N PRO A 356 -1.86 -23.55 5.99
CA PRO A 356 -1.78 -24.96 5.60
C PRO A 356 -1.56 -25.20 4.09
N SER A 357 -1.99 -24.26 3.23
CA SER A 357 -1.94 -24.43 1.77
C SER A 357 -0.54 -24.15 1.20
N SER A 358 -0.05 -25.06 0.35
CA SER A 358 1.25 -24.93 -0.35
C SER A 358 1.32 -23.66 -1.21
N ILE A 359 0.17 -23.20 -1.70
CA ILE A 359 0.00 -21.98 -2.52
C ILE A 359 0.58 -20.75 -1.80
N THR A 360 0.43 -20.66 -0.47
CA THR A 360 0.98 -19.53 0.31
C THR A 360 2.50 -19.53 0.36
N TYR A 361 3.14 -20.70 0.36
CA TYR A 361 4.60 -20.82 0.39
C TYR A 361 5.20 -20.43 -0.97
N CYS A 362 4.66 -20.97 -2.07
CA CYS A 362 5.04 -20.56 -3.42
C CYS A 362 4.85 -19.05 -3.63
N GLY A 363 3.68 -18.51 -3.26
CA GLY A 363 3.39 -17.08 -3.38
C GLY A 363 4.42 -16.21 -2.64
N MET A 364 4.76 -16.57 -1.38
CA MET A 364 5.78 -15.87 -0.62
C MET A 364 7.20 -15.98 -1.23
N LEU A 365 7.57 -17.16 -1.75
CA LEU A 365 8.86 -17.39 -2.40
C LEU A 365 9.01 -16.58 -3.70
N GLU A 366 7.98 -16.55 -4.54
CA GLU A 366 8.03 -15.78 -5.78
C GLU A 366 8.01 -14.27 -5.49
N MET A 367 7.20 -13.80 -4.52
CA MET A 367 7.19 -12.40 -4.06
C MET A 367 8.54 -11.95 -3.48
N ALA A 368 9.31 -12.85 -2.87
CA ALA A 368 10.63 -12.55 -2.35
C ALA A 368 11.65 -12.27 -3.47
N ASN A 369 11.49 -12.83 -4.67
CA ASN A 369 12.49 -12.78 -5.76
C ASN A 369 12.30 -11.63 -6.77
N ALA A 370 11.58 -10.58 -6.37
CA ALA A 370 11.33 -9.39 -7.20
C ALA A 370 12.63 -8.77 -7.75
N TYR A 371 12.57 -8.33 -9.00
CA TYR A 371 13.70 -7.83 -9.79
C TYR A 371 13.26 -6.60 -10.60
N LEU A 372 14.00 -5.50 -10.52
CA LEU A 372 13.71 -4.29 -11.28
C LEU A 372 14.88 -3.95 -12.19
N PRO A 373 14.73 -4.04 -13.53
CA PRO A 373 15.72 -3.48 -14.44
C PRO A 373 15.70 -1.95 -14.36
N ILE A 374 16.87 -1.34 -14.47
CA ILE A 374 17.09 0.10 -14.56
C ILE A 374 18.02 0.41 -15.73
N SER A 375 18.04 1.67 -16.15
CA SER A 375 19.03 2.21 -17.08
C SER A 375 19.72 3.43 -16.45
N SER A 376 20.73 3.99 -17.12
CA SER A 376 21.42 5.24 -16.75
C SER A 376 20.46 6.38 -16.33
N ASN A 377 19.25 6.40 -16.90
CA ASN A 377 18.13 7.26 -16.49
C ASN A 377 17.84 7.26 -14.98
N TRP A 378 18.11 6.18 -14.24
CA TRP A 378 17.92 6.12 -12.79
C TRP A 378 18.81 7.15 -12.06
N ARG A 379 20.10 7.22 -12.41
CA ARG A 379 21.03 8.21 -11.84
C ARG A 379 20.71 9.62 -12.36
N ALA A 380 20.38 9.75 -13.64
CA ALA A 380 20.00 11.05 -14.23
C ALA A 380 18.71 11.63 -13.60
N PHE A 381 17.72 10.78 -13.28
CA PHE A 381 16.49 11.18 -12.60
C PHE A 381 16.76 11.72 -11.19
N ALA A 382 17.52 10.97 -10.36
CA ALA A 382 17.90 11.46 -9.04
C ALA A 382 18.65 12.79 -9.11
N LYS A 383 19.68 12.88 -9.96
CA LYS A 383 20.46 14.11 -10.15
C LYS A 383 19.59 15.29 -10.59
N LYS A 384 18.65 15.08 -11.51
CA LYS A 384 17.67 16.08 -11.92
C LYS A 384 16.79 16.54 -10.76
N CYS A 385 16.17 15.61 -10.02
CA CYS A 385 15.30 15.94 -8.90
C CYS A 385 16.04 16.59 -7.73
N ASP A 386 17.29 16.22 -7.47
CA ASP A 386 18.14 16.90 -6.48
C ASP A 386 18.49 18.32 -6.97
N ASN A 387 18.92 18.50 -8.23
CA ASN A 387 19.22 19.82 -8.80
C ASN A 387 17.99 20.75 -8.78
N GLU A 388 16.84 20.34 -9.33
CA GLU A 388 15.60 21.12 -9.35
C GLU A 388 15.15 21.52 -7.93
N ARG A 389 15.34 20.61 -6.95
CA ARG A 389 15.03 20.87 -5.54
C ARG A 389 16.00 21.90 -4.96
N SER A 390 17.30 21.73 -5.17
CA SER A 390 18.31 22.65 -4.65
C SER A 390 18.12 24.04 -5.29
N GLU A 391 17.97 24.15 -6.60
CA GLU A 391 17.69 25.41 -7.32
C GLU A 391 16.46 26.15 -6.77
N LYS A 392 15.32 25.47 -6.62
CA LYS A 392 14.10 26.08 -6.04
C LYS A 392 14.24 26.44 -4.56
N SER A 393 15.06 25.71 -3.81
CA SER A 393 15.32 25.99 -2.39
C SER A 393 16.31 27.15 -2.22
N GLU A 394 17.32 27.22 -3.07
CA GLU A 394 18.33 28.27 -3.14
C GLU A 394 17.72 29.59 -3.57
N SER A 395 16.94 29.62 -4.66
CA SER A 395 16.22 30.82 -5.11
C SER A 395 15.42 31.47 -3.97
N VAL A 396 14.65 30.67 -3.22
CA VAL A 396 13.90 31.13 -2.04
C VAL A 396 14.83 31.67 -0.94
N VAL A 397 15.96 31.01 -0.66
CA VAL A 397 16.94 31.49 0.33
C VAL A 397 17.57 32.82 -0.10
N ARG A 398 17.96 32.96 -1.38
CA ARG A 398 18.60 34.15 -1.94
C ARG A 398 17.68 35.36 -1.87
N THR A 399 16.47 35.24 -2.41
CA THR A 399 15.44 36.30 -2.37
C THR A 399 15.08 36.67 -0.93
N PHE A 400 14.97 35.69 -0.03
CA PHE A 400 14.72 35.96 1.39
C PHE A 400 15.85 36.69 2.09
N VAL A 401 17.12 36.32 1.85
CA VAL A 401 18.27 37.01 2.47
C VAL A 401 18.41 38.44 1.94
N SER A 402 18.09 38.69 0.66
CA SER A 402 17.99 40.05 0.12
C SER A 402 16.93 40.86 0.86
N ALA A 403 15.67 40.39 0.88
CA ALA A 403 14.57 41.11 1.54
C ALA A 403 14.80 41.30 3.05
N ALA A 404 15.44 40.35 3.73
CA ALA A 404 15.83 40.47 5.13
C ALA A 404 16.92 41.53 5.35
N LYS A 405 17.84 41.70 4.39
CA LYS A 405 18.86 42.75 4.41
C LYS A 405 18.22 44.12 4.19
N ASP A 406 17.31 44.27 3.23
CA ASP A 406 16.59 45.52 2.96
C ASP A 406 15.76 45.98 4.18
N VAL A 407 15.09 45.04 4.87
CA VAL A 407 14.40 45.30 6.14
C VAL A 407 15.38 45.69 7.25
N CYS A 408 16.56 45.04 7.32
CA CYS A 408 17.59 45.39 8.29
C CYS A 408 18.06 46.84 8.10
N GLU A 409 18.45 47.20 6.88
CA GLU A 409 18.95 48.53 6.53
C GLU A 409 17.88 49.62 6.76
N LYS A 410 16.65 49.43 6.25
CA LYS A 410 15.54 50.40 6.42
C LYS A 410 15.18 50.64 7.89
N LEU A 411 15.19 49.60 8.74
CA LEU A 411 14.82 49.70 10.15
C LEU A 411 15.96 50.09 11.10
N GLN A 412 17.23 49.89 10.69
CA GLN A 412 18.39 50.32 11.47
C GLN A 412 18.58 51.84 11.42
N VAL A 413 18.19 52.50 10.31
CA VAL A 413 18.15 53.97 10.21
C VAL A 413 17.29 54.55 11.33
N ASN A 414 17.85 55.52 12.07
CA ASN A 414 17.22 56.22 13.20
C ASN A 414 16.63 55.30 14.29
N ASN A 415 17.07 54.05 14.38
CA ASN A 415 16.50 53.01 15.25
C ASN A 415 14.99 52.77 15.01
N ALA A 416 14.51 52.92 13.78
CA ALA A 416 13.09 52.75 13.43
C ALA A 416 12.51 51.39 13.85
N TYR A 417 13.35 50.35 13.97
CA TYR A 417 12.98 49.05 14.53
C TYR A 417 12.31 49.10 15.91
N GLN A 418 12.53 50.15 16.71
CA GLN A 418 11.90 50.31 18.04
C GLN A 418 10.39 50.62 17.95
N LYS A 419 9.96 51.19 16.82
CA LYS A 419 8.56 51.52 16.51
C LYS A 419 7.90 50.50 15.58
N ASP A 420 8.68 49.56 15.05
CA ASP A 420 8.19 48.52 14.17
C ASP A 420 7.29 47.52 14.94
N PRO A 421 6.05 47.23 14.51
CA PRO A 421 5.13 46.36 15.24
C PRO A 421 5.61 44.92 15.51
N TRP A 422 6.62 44.42 14.79
CA TRP A 422 7.13 43.05 14.91
C TRP A 422 8.59 42.94 15.35
N MET A 423 9.46 43.82 14.84
CA MET A 423 10.92 43.72 15.02
C MET A 423 11.44 44.37 16.32
N TRP A 424 10.59 45.09 17.07
CA TRP A 424 10.95 45.67 18.37
C TRP A 424 11.41 44.62 19.40
N VAL A 425 10.96 43.37 19.26
CA VAL A 425 11.34 42.19 20.08
C VAL A 425 12.50 41.35 19.50
N SER A 426 13.29 41.91 18.58
CA SER A 426 14.48 41.28 18.00
C SER A 426 15.77 41.87 18.59
N ASP A 427 16.87 41.11 18.64
CA ASP A 427 18.14 41.63 19.14
C ASP A 427 18.92 42.40 18.06
N TRP A 428 18.71 43.72 18.03
CA TRP A 428 19.39 44.67 17.14
C TRP A 428 20.81 45.05 17.58
N SER A 429 21.39 44.38 18.59
CA SER A 429 22.77 44.64 19.02
C SER A 429 23.77 44.35 17.89
N VAL A 430 24.55 45.36 17.52
CA VAL A 430 25.54 45.30 16.42
C VAL A 430 26.87 44.74 16.92
N LYS A 431 27.54 43.90 16.11
CA LYS A 431 28.91 43.44 16.43
C LYS A 431 29.93 44.57 16.25
N PRO A 432 30.72 44.92 17.29
CA PRO A 432 31.63 46.07 17.23
C PRO A 432 32.95 45.78 16.50
N SER A 433 33.38 44.51 16.44
CA SER A 433 34.68 44.09 15.91
C SER A 433 34.66 42.63 15.41
N GLY A 434 35.73 42.21 14.73
CA GLY A 434 35.87 40.88 14.13
C GLY A 434 35.20 40.74 12.76
N ALA A 435 35.14 39.51 12.25
CA ALA A 435 34.67 39.19 10.89
C ALA A 435 33.20 39.56 10.60
N TYR A 436 32.40 39.91 11.61
CA TYR A 436 30.98 40.25 11.48
C TYR A 436 30.68 41.71 11.85
N LYS A 437 31.70 42.58 11.88
CA LYS A 437 31.57 43.99 12.27
C LYS A 437 30.46 44.69 11.49
N GLY A 438 29.54 45.33 12.20
CA GLY A 438 28.39 46.03 11.61
C GLY A 438 27.11 45.19 11.47
N ALA A 439 27.18 43.86 11.53
CA ALA A 439 25.99 43.00 11.48
C ALA A 439 25.24 42.98 12.83
N THR A 440 23.91 42.87 12.76
CA THR A 440 23.01 42.76 13.92
C THR A 440 22.90 41.31 14.41
N ASN A 441 22.74 41.10 15.72
CA ASN A 441 22.65 39.77 16.31
C ASN A 441 21.51 38.93 15.72
N TRP A 442 20.30 39.48 15.57
CA TRP A 442 19.16 38.74 15.00
C TRP A 442 19.43 38.24 13.57
N TYR A 443 20.09 39.06 12.74
CA TYR A 443 20.45 38.70 11.36
C TYR A 443 21.47 37.56 11.34
N LEU A 444 22.48 37.60 12.23
CA LEU A 444 23.45 36.52 12.38
C LEU A 444 22.84 35.22 12.92
N GLU A 445 21.83 35.28 13.79
CA GLU A 445 21.17 34.09 14.35
C GLU A 445 20.27 33.35 13.35
N MET A 446 19.83 34.04 12.30
CA MET A 446 19.04 33.52 11.18
C MET A 446 19.81 32.48 10.36
N PHE A 447 21.14 32.59 10.23
CA PHE A 447 21.98 31.63 9.49
C PHE A 447 22.36 30.42 10.35
N LYS A 448 22.56 29.24 9.77
CA LYS A 448 23.02 28.05 10.52
C LYS A 448 24.43 28.26 11.06
N ASP A 449 25.35 28.64 10.18
CA ASP A 449 26.70 29.12 10.47
C ASP A 449 26.75 30.62 10.16
N LYS A 450 27.36 31.41 11.04
CA LYS A 450 27.39 32.86 10.91
C LYS A 450 28.21 33.34 9.71
N LYS A 451 29.16 32.54 9.21
CA LYS A 451 29.99 32.90 8.05
C LYS A 451 29.15 33.23 6.80
N HIS A 452 28.02 32.55 6.61
CA HIS A 452 27.10 32.75 5.50
C HIS A 452 26.48 34.16 5.46
N SER A 453 26.53 34.93 6.55
CA SER A 453 26.09 36.34 6.54
C SER A 453 27.01 37.28 5.75
N ASN A 454 28.24 36.84 5.46
CA ASN A 454 29.25 37.59 4.70
C ASN A 454 29.44 37.05 3.27
N GLU A 455 28.83 35.92 2.93
CA GLU A 455 28.93 35.32 1.59
C GLU A 455 28.08 36.12 0.59
N PRO A 456 28.51 36.25 -0.69
CA PRO A 456 27.68 36.85 -1.74
C PRO A 456 26.33 36.14 -1.83
N ILE A 457 25.23 36.89 -1.99
CA ILE A 457 23.87 36.32 -2.00
C ILE A 457 23.74 35.23 -3.08
N GLN A 458 24.40 35.40 -4.22
CA GLN A 458 24.44 34.45 -5.34
C GLN A 458 25.09 33.10 -4.97
N GLU A 459 26.01 33.07 -4.00
CA GLU A 459 26.71 31.86 -3.55
C GLU A 459 25.97 31.10 -2.45
N LEU A 460 24.94 31.70 -1.83
CA LEU A 460 24.16 31.07 -0.78
C LEU A 460 23.44 29.81 -1.29
N LYS A 461 23.60 28.72 -0.53
CA LYS A 461 23.08 27.38 -0.85
C LYS A 461 21.88 27.00 0.00
N GLU A 462 21.22 25.89 -0.37
CA GLU A 462 20.10 25.39 0.43
C GLU A 462 20.53 25.09 1.87
N GLY A 463 19.79 25.64 2.84
CA GLY A 463 20.07 25.44 4.25
C GLY A 463 21.18 26.30 4.86
N CYS A 464 21.76 27.29 4.17
CA CYS A 464 22.53 28.35 4.83
C CYS A 464 21.69 29.09 5.90
N VAL A 465 20.38 29.25 5.64
CA VAL A 465 19.40 29.87 6.53
C VAL A 465 18.62 28.85 7.35
N LYS A 466 18.39 29.15 8.64
CA LYS A 466 17.44 28.44 9.51
C LYS A 466 16.01 28.91 9.20
N MET A 467 15.31 28.26 8.27
CA MET A 467 13.91 28.58 7.91
C MET A 467 12.87 28.43 9.05
N SER A 468 13.32 28.03 10.25
CA SER A 468 12.56 27.97 11.50
C SER A 468 12.93 29.07 12.51
N ALA A 469 13.83 30.00 12.17
CA ALA A 469 14.25 31.09 13.05
C ALA A 469 13.07 32.02 13.41
N ARG A 470 13.07 32.50 14.65
CA ARG A 470 11.93 33.22 15.25
C ARG A 470 11.66 34.57 14.58
N ASP A 471 12.67 35.18 13.99
CA ASP A 471 12.54 36.48 13.35
C ASP A 471 12.01 36.40 11.92
N ILE A 472 11.98 35.22 11.27
CA ILE A 472 11.46 35.09 9.91
C ILE A 472 10.01 35.57 9.79
N PRO A 473 9.04 35.14 10.63
CA PRO A 473 7.69 35.72 10.64
C PRO A 473 7.62 37.23 10.91
N ARG A 474 8.61 37.81 11.61
CA ARG A 474 8.70 39.23 11.95
C ARG A 474 9.24 40.08 10.79
N ILE A 475 10.19 39.51 10.04
CA ILE A 475 10.72 40.07 8.79
C ILE A 475 9.59 40.19 7.76
N PHE A 476 8.78 39.15 7.59
CA PHE A 476 7.56 39.24 6.75
C PHE A 476 6.48 40.18 7.31
N GLY A 477 6.55 40.60 8.59
CA GLY A 477 5.50 41.35 9.25
C GLY A 477 4.14 40.66 9.17
N LEU A 478 4.08 39.39 9.57
CA LEU A 478 2.86 38.59 9.43
C LEU A 478 1.73 39.07 10.34
N CYS A 479 0.51 39.07 9.80
CA CYS A 479 -0.74 39.27 10.54
C CYS A 479 -1.62 38.02 10.46
N TYR A 480 -2.46 37.81 11.49
CA TYR A 480 -3.62 36.92 11.47
C TYR A 480 -4.89 37.78 11.46
N GLY A 481 -5.56 37.84 10.31
CA GLY A 481 -6.54 38.89 10.02
C GLY A 481 -5.92 40.28 10.21
N PRO A 482 -6.52 41.19 10.99
CA PRO A 482 -5.93 42.50 11.24
C PRO A 482 -4.79 42.51 12.28
N TYR A 483 -4.59 41.41 13.02
CA TYR A 483 -3.77 41.37 14.23
C TYR A 483 -2.32 40.92 13.96
N PRO A 484 -1.28 41.65 14.41
CA PRO A 484 0.11 41.25 14.18
C PRO A 484 0.49 40.00 14.98
N LEU A 485 1.30 39.13 14.36
CA LEU A 485 1.83 37.93 15.02
C LEU A 485 2.89 38.26 16.08
N TYR A 486 2.83 37.54 17.20
CA TYR A 486 3.77 37.62 18.30
C TYR A 486 4.19 36.22 18.77
N PHE A 487 5.42 36.08 19.28
CA PHE A 487 5.95 34.82 19.81
C PHE A 487 6.20 34.91 21.30
N LYS A 488 5.71 33.93 22.05
CA LYS A 488 5.85 33.85 23.51
C LYS A 488 6.44 32.50 23.90
N GLN A 489 7.57 32.50 24.61
CA GLN A 489 8.41 31.30 24.81
C GLN A 489 7.66 30.09 25.41
N LYS A 490 6.69 30.30 26.30
CA LYS A 490 5.86 29.24 26.90
C LYS A 490 4.64 28.83 26.07
N ASN A 491 4.21 29.65 25.10
CA ASN A 491 2.92 29.50 24.41
C ASN A 491 3.05 29.33 22.88
N GLY A 492 4.24 29.55 22.30
CA GLY A 492 4.47 29.50 20.86
C GLY A 492 4.01 30.77 20.14
N TRP A 493 3.65 30.63 18.87
CA TRP A 493 3.10 31.71 18.05
C TRP A 493 1.63 32.00 18.34
N GLY A 494 1.31 33.29 18.33
CA GLY A 494 -0.02 33.84 18.53
C GLY A 494 -0.13 35.23 17.89
N TYR A 495 -1.16 35.97 18.25
CA TYR A 495 -1.44 37.32 17.75
C TYR A 495 -1.88 38.24 18.89
N LEU A 496 -1.69 39.54 18.71
CA LEU A 496 -2.01 40.58 19.69
C LEU A 496 -3.34 41.26 19.36
N VAL A 497 -4.28 41.22 20.31
CA VAL A 497 -5.59 41.88 20.21
C VAL A 497 -5.65 43.00 21.25
N GLN A 498 -6.13 44.17 20.85
CA GLN A 498 -6.30 45.32 21.74
C GLN A 498 -7.31 44.99 22.86
N MET A 499 -6.97 45.32 24.10
CA MET A 499 -7.95 45.31 25.19
C MET A 499 -8.97 46.45 25.02
N LYS A 500 -10.25 46.13 25.21
CA LYS A 500 -11.32 47.14 25.20
C LYS A 500 -11.00 48.27 26.18
N ASP A 501 -11.28 49.49 25.75
CA ASP A 501 -11.20 50.73 26.53
C ASP A 501 -9.79 51.14 27.02
N MET A 502 -8.72 50.46 26.58
CA MET A 502 -7.33 50.86 26.87
C MET A 502 -6.70 51.73 25.77
N LYS A 503 -6.02 52.80 26.18
CA LYS A 503 -5.21 53.72 25.37
C LYS A 503 -3.72 53.35 25.43
N PRO A 504 -2.87 53.77 24.46
CA PRO A 504 -1.47 53.34 24.36
C PRO A 504 -0.61 53.58 25.62
N ASN A 505 -0.91 54.64 26.39
CA ASN A 505 -0.15 55.03 27.57
C ASN A 505 -0.66 54.39 28.88
N ASP A 506 -1.79 53.68 28.86
CA ASP A 506 -2.43 53.17 30.10
C ASP A 506 -1.61 52.05 30.75
N ARG A 507 -0.72 51.38 29.99
CA ARG A 507 0.18 50.35 30.50
C ARG A 507 1.41 50.14 29.62
N MET A 508 2.57 50.59 30.07
CA MET A 508 3.86 50.38 29.38
C MET A 508 4.63 49.20 29.97
N ASP A 509 4.42 48.00 29.42
CA ASP A 509 5.20 46.81 29.80
C ASP A 509 6.53 46.74 29.01
N SER A 510 7.64 46.47 29.70
CA SER A 510 8.92 46.14 29.07
C SER A 510 9.08 44.63 28.87
N VAL A 511 9.49 44.19 27.68
CA VAL A 511 9.84 42.79 27.40
C VAL A 511 11.35 42.61 27.47
N GLU A 512 11.80 41.54 28.11
CA GLU A 512 13.23 41.18 28.18
C GLU A 512 13.60 40.24 27.02
N LEU A 513 14.65 40.59 26.27
CA LEU A 513 15.18 39.82 25.16
C LEU A 513 16.09 38.68 25.64
N SER A 514 16.41 37.74 24.76
CA SER A 514 17.42 36.69 25.01
C SER A 514 18.82 37.24 25.34
N SER A 515 19.11 38.48 24.96
CA SER A 515 20.33 39.22 25.32
C SER A 515 20.27 39.91 26.68
N GLY A 516 19.19 39.75 27.46
CA GLY A 516 18.96 40.43 28.74
C GLY A 516 18.54 41.90 28.61
N LYS A 517 18.51 42.44 27.38
CA LYS A 517 18.08 43.81 27.10
C LYS A 517 16.56 43.94 27.25
N LYS A 518 16.10 44.96 27.97
CA LYS A 518 14.68 45.31 28.04
C LYS A 518 14.29 46.26 26.91
N VAL A 519 13.18 45.98 26.24
CA VAL A 519 12.60 46.76 25.15
C VAL A 519 11.14 47.11 25.44
N MET A 520 10.68 48.27 25.00
CA MET A 520 9.31 48.73 25.22
C MET A 520 8.39 48.34 24.06
N CYS A 521 7.15 47.98 24.38
CA CYS A 521 6.12 47.69 23.38
C CYS A 521 5.70 48.97 22.63
N PRO A 522 5.77 49.02 21.27
CA PRO A 522 5.32 50.16 20.47
C PRO A 522 3.79 50.12 20.32
N SER A 523 3.09 50.34 21.43
CA SER A 523 1.65 50.13 21.52
C SER A 523 0.85 51.10 20.63
N THR A 524 1.33 52.31 20.40
CA THR A 524 0.71 53.28 19.48
C THR A 524 0.75 52.78 18.04
N GLU A 525 1.92 52.31 17.58
CA GLU A 525 2.13 51.83 16.22
C GLU A 525 1.40 50.50 15.95
N ILE A 526 1.36 49.59 16.93
CA ILE A 526 0.56 48.36 16.86
C ILE A 526 -0.95 48.68 16.78
N MET A 527 -1.44 49.65 17.54
CA MET A 527 -2.83 50.11 17.47
C MET A 527 -3.17 50.69 16.09
N SER A 528 -2.31 51.56 15.56
CA SER A 528 -2.48 52.16 14.23
C SER A 528 -2.48 51.11 13.12
N LEU A 529 -1.63 50.09 13.21
CA LEU A 529 -1.62 48.95 12.29
C LEU A 529 -2.95 48.18 12.34
N ILE A 530 -3.43 47.81 13.52
CA ILE A 530 -4.69 47.06 13.67
C ILE A 530 -5.87 47.87 13.11
N ALA A 531 -5.95 49.16 13.41
CA ALA A 531 -6.98 50.06 12.90
C ALA A 531 -6.94 50.18 11.37
N HIS A 532 -5.74 50.33 10.77
CA HIS A 532 -5.58 50.36 9.31
C HIS A 532 -6.01 49.03 8.67
N ASN A 533 -5.58 47.90 9.23
CA ASN A 533 -5.88 46.58 8.67
C ASN A 533 -7.37 46.20 8.74
N LEU A 534 -8.11 46.73 9.73
CA LEU A 534 -9.57 46.61 9.84
C LEU A 534 -10.29 47.42 8.75
N ASP A 535 -9.82 48.63 8.47
CA ASP A 535 -10.37 49.51 7.44
C ASP A 535 -10.12 48.97 6.02
N THR A 536 -8.93 48.42 5.76
CA THR A 536 -8.58 47.80 4.47
C THR A 536 -9.21 46.42 4.22
N LYS A 537 -10.21 46.02 5.01
CA LYS A 537 -11.00 44.77 4.85
C LYS A 537 -10.20 43.46 4.80
N ASN A 538 -9.19 43.32 5.65
CA ASN A 538 -8.60 41.99 5.89
C ASN A 538 -9.61 41.07 6.59
N ALA A 539 -9.60 39.78 6.26
CA ALA A 539 -10.54 38.80 6.83
C ALA A 539 -10.38 38.72 8.36
N VAL A 540 -11.45 39.00 9.12
CA VAL A 540 -11.40 39.01 10.60
C VAL A 540 -11.70 37.59 11.12
N PRO A 541 -10.75 36.91 11.77
CA PRO A 541 -10.96 35.58 12.32
C PRO A 541 -11.71 35.60 13.64
N ASP A 542 -12.37 34.48 13.98
CA ASP A 542 -12.85 34.23 15.34
C ASP A 542 -11.69 34.31 16.34
N ILE A 543 -11.89 35.09 17.41
CA ILE A 543 -10.86 35.35 18.40
C ILE A 543 -10.85 34.19 19.43
N ASN A 544 -9.76 33.41 19.43
CA ASN A 544 -9.50 32.38 20.43
C ASN A 544 -9.53 32.96 21.86
N LYS A 545 -9.69 32.13 22.89
CA LYS A 545 -9.53 32.61 24.28
C LYS A 545 -8.10 33.14 24.52
N PRO A 546 -7.89 34.24 25.26
CA PRO A 546 -6.57 34.77 25.57
C PRO A 546 -5.78 33.81 26.48
N VAL A 547 -4.44 33.78 26.33
CA VAL A 547 -3.57 32.80 27.02
C VAL A 547 -2.34 33.42 27.68
N GLY A 548 -2.28 33.29 29.00
CA GLY A 548 -1.18 33.80 29.85
C GLY A 548 -1.18 35.34 29.95
N MET A 549 -0.11 35.91 30.51
CA MET A 549 -0.02 37.35 30.76
C MET A 549 -0.11 38.20 29.48
N ASN A 550 -0.77 39.35 29.59
CA ASN A 550 -0.85 40.39 28.55
C ASN A 550 0.55 40.94 28.17
N VAL A 551 0.62 41.61 27.02
CA VAL A 551 1.78 42.37 26.57
C VAL A 551 1.34 43.83 26.46
N SER A 552 1.69 44.67 27.44
CA SER A 552 1.17 46.05 27.52
C SER A 552 -0.37 46.03 27.54
N ILE A 553 -1.01 46.77 26.63
CA ILE A 553 -2.47 46.86 26.46
C ILE A 553 -3.07 45.77 25.56
N PHE A 554 -2.27 44.76 25.18
CA PHE A 554 -2.70 43.69 24.27
C PHE A 554 -2.88 42.36 25.00
N GLN A 555 -4.00 41.69 24.72
CA GLN A 555 -4.17 40.28 25.03
C GLN A 555 -3.46 39.42 23.98
N PHE A 556 -2.81 38.34 24.45
CA PHE A 556 -2.15 37.37 23.58
C PHE A 556 -3.06 36.18 23.32
N HIS A 557 -3.32 35.88 22.05
CA HIS A 557 -4.17 34.77 21.62
C HIS A 557 -3.33 33.78 20.83
N GLN A 558 -3.36 32.49 21.17
CA GLN A 558 -2.59 31.47 20.42
C GLN A 558 -3.17 31.28 19.02
N LEU A 559 -2.30 31.00 18.03
CA LEU A 559 -2.76 30.57 16.71
C LEU A 559 -3.48 29.21 16.80
N PRO A 560 -4.48 28.94 15.94
CA PRO A 560 -5.14 27.64 15.88
C PRO A 560 -4.14 26.49 15.63
N HIS A 561 -4.31 25.40 16.37
CA HIS A 561 -3.48 24.20 16.24
C HIS A 561 -4.24 23.07 15.53
N SER A 562 -3.54 22.29 14.68
CA SER A 562 -4.15 21.27 13.83
C SER A 562 -4.82 20.09 14.56
N SER A 563 -4.65 19.99 15.88
CA SER A 563 -5.33 18.99 16.74
C SER A 563 -6.68 19.44 17.28
N GLY A 564 -7.07 20.71 17.05
CA GLY A 564 -8.27 21.33 17.65
C GLY A 564 -8.18 21.60 19.15
N LYS A 565 -7.06 21.23 19.80
CA LYS A 565 -6.79 21.52 21.22
C LYS A 565 -5.83 22.71 21.35
N PRO A 566 -5.91 23.52 22.43
CA PRO A 566 -4.97 24.60 22.67
C PRO A 566 -3.57 24.05 22.93
N GLN A 567 -2.70 24.13 21.91
CA GLN A 567 -1.33 23.64 21.90
C GLN A 567 -0.44 24.67 21.18
N SER A 568 0.82 24.76 21.60
CA SER A 568 1.76 25.77 21.08
C SER A 568 2.14 25.51 19.63
N VAL A 569 1.92 26.50 18.77
CA VAL A 569 2.38 26.47 17.37
C VAL A 569 3.86 26.85 17.31
N GLY A 570 4.68 25.96 16.73
CA GLY A 570 6.14 26.18 16.59
C GLY A 570 6.54 27.13 15.45
N THR A 571 5.78 27.17 14.36
CA THR A 571 5.99 28.11 13.23
C THR A 571 4.67 28.40 12.51
N PRO A 572 4.41 29.65 12.08
CA PRO A 572 3.23 29.98 11.27
C PRO A 572 3.35 29.46 9.82
N PHE A 573 4.53 29.02 9.38
CA PHE A 573 4.74 28.42 8.06
C PHE A 573 4.56 26.87 8.05
N ALA A 574 3.78 26.35 8.99
CA ALA A 574 3.43 24.92 9.06
C ALA A 574 2.33 24.55 8.04
N LYS A 575 2.26 23.27 7.65
CA LYS A 575 1.39 22.81 6.56
C LYS A 575 -0.08 23.23 6.72
N HIS A 576 -0.63 23.21 7.94
CA HIS A 576 -2.04 23.52 8.17
C HIS A 576 -2.39 25.01 8.03
N PHE A 577 -1.40 25.90 8.00
CA PHE A 577 -1.61 27.32 7.71
C PHE A 577 -1.56 27.67 6.23
N ALA A 578 -1.19 26.74 5.34
CA ALA A 578 -1.13 27.01 3.90
C ALA A 578 -2.48 27.47 3.33
N ASP A 579 -3.59 26.93 3.86
CA ASP A 579 -4.93 27.35 3.45
C ASP A 579 -5.34 28.70 4.07
N TYR A 580 -4.74 29.09 5.21
CA TYR A 580 -5.00 30.41 5.82
C TYR A 580 -4.30 31.52 5.02
N PHE A 581 -3.12 31.24 4.46
CA PHE A 581 -2.48 32.15 3.51
C PHE A 581 -3.31 32.34 2.23
N LYS A 582 -3.83 31.25 1.65
CA LYS A 582 -4.74 31.32 0.49
C LYS A 582 -6.06 32.05 0.76
N GLN A 583 -6.55 32.03 1.99
CA GLN A 583 -7.78 32.71 2.42
C GLN A 583 -7.55 34.18 2.82
N GLY A 584 -6.31 34.69 2.79
CA GLY A 584 -5.97 36.01 3.32
C GLY A 584 -6.10 36.12 4.85
N LEU A 585 -6.31 35.00 5.57
CA LEU A 585 -6.35 34.96 7.03
C LEU A 585 -4.96 35.09 7.63
N LEU A 586 -3.92 34.60 6.95
CA LEU A 586 -2.52 34.93 7.25
C LEU A 586 -1.93 35.66 6.03
N TRP A 587 -1.24 36.77 6.26
CA TRP A 587 -0.69 37.59 5.17
C TRP A 587 0.47 38.46 5.67
N SER A 588 1.23 39.04 4.74
CA SER A 588 2.36 39.94 5.02
C SER A 588 1.91 41.40 4.96
N ALA A 589 1.85 42.08 6.11
CA ALA A 589 1.55 43.51 6.14
C ALA A 589 2.67 44.38 5.52
N ARG A 590 3.89 43.83 5.41
CA ARG A 590 5.01 44.50 4.73
C ARG A 590 4.98 44.44 3.21
N ALA A 591 4.11 43.64 2.59
CA ALA A 591 4.02 43.57 1.12
C ALA A 591 3.82 44.97 0.48
N LYS A 592 3.11 45.88 1.16
CA LYS A 592 2.95 47.28 0.75
C LYS A 592 4.25 48.09 0.71
N ASP A 593 5.16 47.84 1.65
CA ASP A 593 6.47 48.50 1.77
C ASP A 593 7.58 47.81 0.96
N PHE A 594 7.39 46.52 0.69
CA PHE A 594 8.35 45.60 0.07
C PHE A 594 7.56 44.55 -0.75
N PRO A 595 7.17 44.85 -2.00
CA PRO A 595 6.30 43.98 -2.81
C PRO A 595 6.78 42.53 -2.94
N VAL A 596 8.11 42.35 -2.95
CA VAL A 596 8.78 41.04 -2.98
C VAL A 596 8.30 40.08 -1.87
N PHE A 597 7.79 40.54 -0.73
CA PHE A 597 7.34 39.64 0.34
C PHE A 597 6.09 38.83 0.00
N GLU A 598 5.22 39.30 -0.90
CA GLU A 598 4.04 38.54 -1.32
C GLU A 598 4.46 37.39 -2.25
N GLU A 599 5.20 37.70 -3.31
CA GLU A 599 5.81 36.74 -4.23
C GLU A 599 6.72 35.73 -3.50
N LEU A 600 7.55 36.20 -2.57
CA LEU A 600 8.45 35.35 -1.79
C LEU A 600 7.69 34.43 -0.83
N LEU A 601 6.58 34.89 -0.24
CA LEU A 601 5.78 34.05 0.64
C LEU A 601 5.05 32.97 -0.15
N GLU A 602 4.53 33.30 -1.33
CA GLU A 602 3.99 32.32 -2.27
C GLU A 602 5.08 31.33 -2.70
N ALA A 603 6.24 31.81 -3.15
CA ALA A 603 7.38 30.97 -3.54
C ALA A 603 7.87 30.05 -2.40
N MET A 604 7.89 30.52 -1.15
CA MET A 604 8.18 29.69 0.03
C MET A 604 7.16 28.58 0.24
N LEU A 605 5.87 28.87 0.05
CA LEU A 605 4.78 27.90 0.23
C LEU A 605 4.72 26.90 -0.94
N LEU A 606 4.95 27.35 -2.17
CA LEU A 606 5.07 26.51 -3.37
C LEU A 606 6.29 25.59 -3.27
N SER A 607 7.49 26.15 -3.07
CA SER A 607 8.73 25.39 -2.93
C SER A 607 8.63 24.33 -1.83
N LYS A 608 8.05 24.66 -0.66
CA LYS A 608 7.76 23.67 0.42
C LYS A 608 6.74 22.59 0.03
N ASN A 609 5.85 22.83 -0.93
CA ASN A 609 4.90 21.82 -1.40
C ASN A 609 5.51 20.91 -2.47
N GLU A 610 6.30 21.49 -3.37
CA GLU A 610 6.96 20.83 -4.50
C GLU A 610 8.13 19.94 -4.06
N THR A 611 9.04 20.48 -3.25
CA THR A 611 10.27 19.79 -2.80
C THR A 611 9.99 18.69 -1.77
N ARG A 612 8.95 18.85 -0.94
CA ARG A 612 8.68 17.99 0.23
C ARG A 612 8.54 16.52 -0.10
N PHE A 613 8.06 16.16 -1.29
CA PHE A 613 8.01 14.74 -1.67
C PHE A 613 9.43 14.20 -1.82
N TRP A 614 10.23 14.78 -2.71
CA TRP A 614 11.61 14.39 -2.93
C TRP A 614 12.46 14.46 -1.65
N VAL A 615 12.29 15.46 -0.78
CA VAL A 615 12.96 15.52 0.54
C VAL A 615 12.73 14.27 1.39
N ASN A 616 11.52 13.70 1.39
CA ASN A 616 11.17 12.50 2.15
C ASN A 616 11.45 11.18 1.41
N TYR A 617 11.74 11.27 0.11
CA TYR A 617 11.77 10.14 -0.82
C TYR A 617 13.18 9.85 -1.35
N SER A 618 13.99 10.89 -1.59
CA SER A 618 15.39 10.84 -2.03
C SER A 618 16.25 9.95 -1.12
N ALA A 619 16.11 10.04 0.21
CA ALA A 619 16.83 9.13 1.12
C ALA A 619 16.51 7.65 0.85
N ARG A 620 15.25 7.31 0.56
CA ARG A 620 14.81 5.93 0.28
C ARG A 620 15.21 5.46 -1.12
N PHE A 621 15.35 6.41 -2.05
CA PHE A 621 15.84 6.20 -3.40
C PHE A 621 17.35 5.86 -3.37
N HIS A 622 18.12 6.64 -2.63
CA HIS A 622 19.56 6.42 -2.42
C HIS A 622 19.88 5.22 -1.52
N GLU A 623 18.96 4.77 -0.67
CA GLU A 623 19.03 3.46 0.01
C GLU A 623 18.98 2.25 -0.97
N GLN A 624 18.56 2.43 -2.24
CA GLN A 624 18.51 1.31 -3.19
C GLN A 624 19.92 0.98 -3.72
N LEU A 625 20.33 -0.29 -3.60
CA LEU A 625 21.56 -0.76 -4.23
C LEU A 625 21.31 -1.02 -5.73
N ALA A 626 21.83 -0.12 -6.56
CA ALA A 626 21.82 -0.23 -8.01
C ALA A 626 23.12 -0.89 -8.49
N ILE A 627 23.00 -1.96 -9.27
CA ILE A 627 24.12 -2.73 -9.83
C ILE A 627 24.10 -2.59 -11.35
N TRP A 628 25.28 -2.34 -11.94
CA TRP A 628 25.42 -1.86 -13.32
C TRP A 628 26.24 -2.83 -14.18
N ASP A 629 25.89 -2.91 -15.47
CA ASP A 629 26.64 -3.60 -16.51
C ASP A 629 27.97 -2.89 -16.85
N GLU A 630 28.88 -3.57 -17.54
CA GLU A 630 30.22 -3.02 -17.85
C GLU A 630 30.17 -1.68 -18.59
N LYS A 631 29.15 -1.47 -19.43
CA LYS A 631 28.91 -0.23 -20.20
C LYS A 631 28.31 0.93 -19.40
N ASN A 632 27.79 0.68 -18.20
CA ASN A 632 27.05 1.64 -17.36
C ASN A 632 25.71 2.12 -17.95
N GLU A 633 25.18 1.42 -18.95
CA GLU A 633 23.95 1.78 -19.64
C GLU A 633 22.73 1.12 -18.98
N LEU A 634 22.90 -0.13 -18.55
CA LEU A 634 21.88 -0.98 -17.97
C LEU A 634 22.27 -1.43 -16.55
N GLY A 635 21.26 -1.72 -15.75
CA GLY A 635 21.47 -2.22 -14.40
C GLY A 635 20.23 -2.88 -13.82
N ALA A 636 20.34 -3.27 -12.56
CA ALA A 636 19.24 -3.87 -11.81
C ALA A 636 19.23 -3.41 -10.34
N ILE A 637 18.04 -3.48 -9.75
CA ILE A 637 17.79 -3.37 -8.31
C ILE A 637 17.07 -4.65 -7.87
N ALA A 638 17.58 -5.32 -6.83
CA ALA A 638 16.89 -6.40 -6.13
C ALA A 638 16.17 -5.80 -4.91
N PRO A 639 14.87 -5.42 -5.00
CA PRO A 639 14.26 -4.56 -3.99
C PRO A 639 13.93 -5.36 -2.74
N SER A 640 14.22 -4.83 -1.56
CA SER A 640 14.05 -5.50 -0.26
C SER A 640 12.59 -5.66 0.17
N ILE A 641 11.83 -6.47 -0.57
CA ILE A 641 10.43 -6.79 -0.30
C ILE A 641 10.36 -7.86 0.79
N ALA A 642 9.81 -7.52 1.95
CA ALA A 642 9.40 -8.50 2.95
C ALA A 642 8.04 -9.10 2.52
N PRO A 643 7.94 -10.41 2.17
CA PRO A 643 6.71 -10.98 1.59
C PRO A 643 5.47 -10.83 2.49
N ALA A 644 5.63 -10.91 3.81
CA ALA A 644 4.57 -10.66 4.79
C ALA A 644 4.98 -9.56 5.78
N GLY A 645 5.22 -8.35 5.28
CA GLY A 645 5.59 -7.17 6.08
C GLY A 645 4.44 -6.56 6.92
N THR A 646 3.21 -7.05 6.80
CA THR A 646 2.06 -6.66 7.63
C THR A 646 1.35 -7.87 8.24
N VAL A 647 0.59 -7.68 9.32
CA VAL A 647 -0.29 -8.71 9.90
C VAL A 647 -1.27 -9.27 8.86
N THR A 648 -1.65 -8.48 7.85
CA THR A 648 -2.50 -8.90 6.72
C THR A 648 -1.76 -9.72 5.65
N ARG A 649 -0.52 -10.15 5.92
CA ARG A 649 0.41 -10.85 5.01
C ARG A 649 0.75 -10.09 3.72
N ARG A 650 0.53 -8.77 3.68
CA ARG A 650 0.90 -7.97 2.52
C ARG A 650 2.40 -7.71 2.52
N ALA A 651 2.97 -7.71 1.32
CA ALA A 651 4.34 -7.27 1.12
C ALA A 651 4.54 -5.80 1.53
N VAL A 652 5.75 -5.49 2.01
CA VAL A 652 6.17 -4.12 2.36
C VAL A 652 7.54 -3.81 1.77
N HIS A 653 7.70 -2.59 1.25
CA HIS A 653 8.95 -2.01 0.78
C HIS A 653 8.93 -0.49 1.03
N LYS A 654 10.04 0.11 1.47
CA LYS A 654 10.12 1.54 1.84
C LYS A 654 9.92 2.52 0.67
N LEU A 655 10.29 2.08 -0.55
CA LEU A 655 10.22 2.83 -1.81
C LEU A 655 9.04 2.35 -2.70
N TRP A 656 9.23 1.26 -3.44
CA TRP A 656 8.33 0.75 -4.49
C TRP A 656 6.88 0.45 -4.08
N LEU A 657 6.64 -0.01 -2.84
CA LEU A 657 5.29 -0.35 -2.36
C LEU A 657 4.53 0.83 -1.72
N VAL A 658 5.15 2.02 -1.70
CA VAL A 658 4.55 3.27 -1.22
C VAL A 658 4.68 4.42 -2.23
N SER A 659 5.20 4.16 -3.43
CA SER A 659 5.32 5.14 -4.53
C SER A 659 3.97 5.79 -4.83
N ALA A 660 3.98 7.11 -4.99
CA ALA A 660 2.79 7.95 -5.10
C ALA A 660 2.85 8.87 -6.33
N ASN A 661 1.75 9.59 -6.58
CA ASN A 661 1.41 10.13 -7.89
C ASN A 661 2.41 11.13 -8.44
N ALA A 662 2.74 10.98 -9.73
CA ALA A 662 3.06 12.08 -10.62
C ALA A 662 2.03 13.18 -10.36
N LYS A 663 2.50 14.30 -9.84
CA LYS A 663 1.72 15.51 -9.59
C LYS A 663 2.52 16.63 -10.20
N GLU A 664 1.87 17.38 -11.08
CA GLU A 664 2.51 18.41 -11.91
C GLU A 664 3.36 19.40 -11.09
N ASN A 665 3.00 19.65 -9.82
CA ASN A 665 3.72 20.52 -8.89
C ASN A 665 4.39 19.73 -7.74
N MET A 666 5.14 18.66 -8.04
CA MET A 666 5.81 17.84 -7.01
C MET A 666 7.04 17.09 -7.55
N ILE A 667 8.24 17.52 -7.14
CA ILE A 667 9.52 16.95 -7.60
C ILE A 667 9.64 15.48 -7.17
N GLY A 668 10.12 14.64 -8.08
CA GLY A 668 10.35 13.21 -7.88
C GLY A 668 9.07 12.38 -7.75
N SER A 669 7.90 13.00 -7.91
CA SER A 669 6.61 12.32 -7.74
C SER A 669 6.25 11.40 -8.91
N ASP A 670 6.91 11.55 -10.05
CA ASP A 670 6.63 10.83 -11.30
C ASP A 670 6.85 9.30 -11.23
N LEU A 671 7.31 8.76 -10.10
CA LEU A 671 7.68 7.36 -9.96
C LEU A 671 6.49 6.37 -9.90
N LYS A 672 5.28 6.72 -9.37
CA LYS A 672 4.07 5.86 -9.57
C LYS A 672 2.68 6.44 -9.22
N THR A 673 1.73 6.43 -10.16
CA THR A 673 0.42 7.11 -10.08
C THR A 673 -0.73 6.53 -9.20
N MET A 674 -0.59 6.61 -7.86
CA MET A 674 -1.58 6.67 -6.74
C MET A 674 -3.14 6.46 -6.92
N TYR A 675 -3.80 6.27 -5.76
CA TYR A 675 -5.20 5.84 -5.60
C TYR A 675 -6.03 6.71 -4.62
N GLY A 676 -7.28 6.99 -4.99
CA GLY A 676 -8.47 6.52 -4.26
C GLY A 676 -8.95 7.26 -3.00
N ALA A 677 -10.18 7.78 -3.03
CA ALA A 677 -10.78 8.52 -1.91
C ALA A 677 -12.25 8.12 -1.61
N GLY A 678 -12.70 8.39 -0.37
CA GLY A 678 -13.92 7.82 0.26
C GLY A 678 -15.20 8.62 0.05
N LYS A 679 -16.11 8.60 1.04
CA LYS A 679 -17.40 9.35 1.01
C LYS A 679 -17.19 10.83 0.62
N LEU A 680 -16.12 11.45 1.14
CA LEU A 680 -15.70 12.82 0.79
C LEU A 680 -15.45 13.03 -0.73
N HIS A 681 -14.94 12.03 -1.43
CA HIS A 681 -14.64 12.14 -2.86
C HIS A 681 -15.85 11.80 -3.75
N ALA A 682 -16.75 10.93 -3.29
CA ALA A 682 -18.06 10.80 -3.92
C ALA A 682 -18.86 12.13 -3.79
N ILE A 683 -18.71 12.82 -2.65
CA ILE A 683 -19.26 14.17 -2.43
C ILE A 683 -18.60 15.18 -3.38
N GLU A 684 -17.26 15.24 -3.45
CA GLU A 684 -16.54 16.13 -4.38
C GLU A 684 -16.86 15.86 -5.85
N PHE A 685 -16.97 14.60 -6.26
CA PHE A 685 -17.33 14.22 -7.63
C PHE A 685 -18.78 14.62 -7.96
N LEU A 686 -19.74 14.39 -7.07
CA LEU A 686 -21.13 14.84 -7.26
C LEU A 686 -21.23 16.38 -7.32
N LYS A 687 -20.43 17.10 -6.53
CA LYS A 687 -20.30 18.56 -6.61
C LYS A 687 -19.70 19.02 -7.94
N GLN A 688 -18.66 18.34 -8.44
CA GLN A 688 -18.05 18.60 -9.76
C GLN A 688 -19.05 18.35 -10.91
N GLN A 689 -20.00 17.44 -10.73
CA GLN A 689 -21.15 17.21 -11.64
C GLN A 689 -22.35 18.13 -11.35
N GLY A 690 -22.17 19.23 -10.61
CA GLY A 690 -23.20 20.26 -10.38
C GLY A 690 -24.18 20.01 -9.23
N THR A 691 -23.98 18.98 -8.40
CA THR A 691 -24.89 18.66 -7.28
C THR A 691 -24.62 19.53 -6.06
N LYS A 692 -25.66 20.18 -5.51
CA LYS A 692 -25.56 21.02 -4.29
C LYS A 692 -25.04 20.24 -3.07
N ASP A 693 -24.26 20.91 -2.23
CA ASP A 693 -23.50 20.36 -1.09
C ASP A 693 -24.26 19.39 -0.17
N SER A 694 -25.44 19.78 0.33
CA SER A 694 -26.22 18.92 1.22
C SER A 694 -26.77 17.68 0.50
N LEU A 695 -27.17 17.83 -0.76
CA LEU A 695 -27.69 16.74 -1.59
C LEU A 695 -26.57 15.76 -1.98
N ALA A 696 -25.37 16.25 -2.29
CA ALA A 696 -24.20 15.40 -2.54
C ALA A 696 -23.82 14.57 -1.30
N ALA A 697 -23.85 15.18 -0.11
CA ALA A 697 -23.63 14.50 1.17
C ALA A 697 -24.70 13.44 1.48
N ASP A 698 -25.97 13.75 1.18
CA ASP A 698 -27.12 12.89 1.44
C ASP A 698 -27.20 11.72 0.44
N ILE A 699 -26.96 11.95 -0.85
CA ILE A 699 -26.81 10.90 -1.88
C ILE A 699 -25.65 9.97 -1.53
N ALA A 700 -24.48 10.51 -1.15
CA ALA A 700 -23.35 9.71 -0.70
C ALA A 700 -23.61 8.97 0.62
N SER A 701 -24.61 9.39 1.41
CA SER A 701 -25.12 8.67 2.58
C SER A 701 -26.07 7.53 2.17
N LYS A 702 -27.09 7.84 1.35
CA LYS A 702 -28.10 6.90 0.85
C LYS A 702 -27.50 5.76 0.04
N LEU A 703 -26.51 6.06 -0.82
CA LEU A 703 -25.69 5.04 -1.50
C LEU A 703 -25.03 4.09 -0.49
N PHE A 704 -24.48 4.60 0.61
CA PHE A 704 -23.84 3.79 1.66
C PHE A 704 -24.85 2.95 2.49
N SER A 705 -26.09 3.42 2.63
CA SER A 705 -27.18 2.69 3.31
C SER A 705 -27.73 1.56 2.44
N ALA A 706 -28.07 1.84 1.18
CA ALA A 706 -28.51 0.82 0.20
C ALA A 706 -27.45 -0.29 0.01
N THR A 707 -26.18 0.10 0.06
CA THR A 707 -25.02 -0.79 -0.02
C THR A 707 -24.98 -1.84 1.12
N LYS A 708 -25.39 -1.49 2.34
CA LYS A 708 -25.29 -2.38 3.52
C LYS A 708 -26.58 -3.08 3.91
N GLY A 709 -27.72 -2.43 3.73
CA GLY A 709 -29.02 -2.94 4.17
C GLY A 709 -29.40 -2.58 5.59
N SER A 710 -30.60 -2.99 5.99
CA SER A 710 -31.13 -2.84 7.34
C SER A 710 -30.53 -3.90 8.27
N VAL A 711 -30.43 -3.64 9.57
CA VAL A 711 -29.99 -4.66 10.55
C VAL A 711 -31.24 -5.28 11.18
N LYS A 712 -31.29 -6.61 11.23
CA LYS A 712 -32.33 -7.40 11.92
C LYS A 712 -31.70 -8.41 12.86
N ASP A 713 -32.46 -8.79 13.90
CA ASP A 713 -32.09 -9.89 14.78
C ASP A 713 -32.40 -11.24 14.12
N TYR A 714 -31.55 -12.24 14.37
CA TYR A 714 -31.70 -13.62 13.95
C TYR A 714 -31.35 -14.59 15.09
N LEU A 715 -31.93 -15.79 15.06
CA LEU A 715 -31.59 -16.92 15.93
C LEU A 715 -30.81 -17.97 15.14
N GLU A 716 -29.64 -18.40 15.64
CA GLU A 716 -28.83 -19.47 15.02
C GLU A 716 -29.41 -20.85 15.38
N LEU A 717 -29.71 -21.67 14.36
CA LEU A 717 -30.10 -23.06 14.53
C LEU A 717 -28.91 -23.87 15.06
N LYS A 718 -29.11 -24.69 16.10
CA LYS A 718 -28.03 -25.56 16.60
C LYS A 718 -27.59 -26.56 15.52
N PRO A 719 -26.29 -26.83 15.35
CA PRO A 719 -25.78 -27.72 14.30
C PRO A 719 -26.38 -29.13 14.31
N GLU A 720 -26.79 -29.62 15.48
CA GLU A 720 -27.40 -30.94 15.67
C GLU A 720 -28.78 -31.11 15.01
N PHE A 721 -29.48 -30.02 14.67
CA PHE A 721 -30.78 -30.04 13.98
C PHE A 721 -30.71 -29.65 12.49
N LYS A 722 -29.49 -29.48 11.95
CA LYS A 722 -29.29 -28.98 10.58
C LYS A 722 -29.95 -29.89 9.54
N LYS A 723 -29.76 -31.21 9.65
CA LYS A 723 -30.20 -32.19 8.66
C LYS A 723 -31.73 -32.33 8.65
N GLU A 724 -32.32 -32.25 9.83
CA GLU A 724 -33.76 -32.26 10.08
C GLU A 724 -34.41 -30.98 9.56
N PHE A 725 -33.72 -29.84 9.70
CA PHE A 725 -34.17 -28.57 9.12
C PHE A 725 -34.03 -28.54 7.58
N GLU A 726 -32.98 -29.15 7.01
CA GLU A 726 -32.83 -29.33 5.56
C GLU A 726 -33.96 -30.20 4.97
N ASP A 727 -34.28 -31.34 5.59
CA ASP A 727 -35.46 -32.16 5.22
C ASP A 727 -36.78 -31.39 5.39
N PHE A 728 -36.91 -30.60 6.46
CA PHE A 728 -38.07 -29.73 6.64
C PHE A 728 -38.18 -28.70 5.50
N LEU A 729 -37.10 -28.01 5.13
CA LEU A 729 -37.11 -27.05 4.02
C LEU A 729 -37.48 -27.68 2.68
N GLU A 730 -36.98 -28.89 2.40
CA GLU A 730 -37.26 -29.60 1.16
C GLU A 730 -38.70 -30.13 1.11
N ASN A 731 -39.15 -30.82 2.16
CA ASN A 731 -40.34 -31.69 2.13
C ASN A 731 -41.54 -31.21 2.94
N LYS A 732 -41.37 -30.27 3.89
CA LYS A 732 -42.42 -29.90 4.89
C LYS A 732 -42.70 -28.39 5.02
N CYS A 733 -41.78 -27.53 4.59
CA CYS A 733 -41.88 -26.09 4.75
C CYS A 733 -42.92 -25.46 3.79
N PRO A 734 -43.94 -24.72 4.29
CA PRO A 734 -44.91 -24.01 3.47
C PRO A 734 -44.25 -23.00 2.52
N ALA A 735 -44.80 -22.88 1.30
CA ALA A 735 -44.23 -22.00 0.26
C ALA A 735 -44.06 -20.55 0.72
N MET A 736 -45.02 -20.00 1.47
CA MET A 736 -44.98 -18.63 2.01
C MET A 736 -43.78 -18.34 2.93
N TYR A 737 -43.17 -19.37 3.51
CA TYR A 737 -42.03 -19.22 4.39
C TYR A 737 -40.67 -19.42 3.70
N LYS A 738 -40.64 -19.98 2.49
CA LYS A 738 -39.39 -20.25 1.75
C LYS A 738 -38.72 -18.93 1.29
N GLY A 739 -37.39 -18.87 1.39
CA GLY A 739 -36.56 -17.77 0.87
C GLY A 739 -36.47 -16.50 1.72
N ASN A 740 -37.50 -16.14 2.50
CA ASN A 740 -37.56 -14.82 3.16
C ASN A 740 -37.30 -14.81 4.68
N ASN A 741 -37.49 -15.93 5.38
CA ASN A 741 -37.51 -15.97 6.87
C ASN A 741 -36.29 -16.67 7.49
N TYR A 742 -35.38 -17.16 6.65
CA TYR A 742 -34.11 -17.74 7.07
C TYR A 742 -32.98 -17.35 6.12
N MET A 743 -31.75 -17.44 6.61
CA MET A 743 -30.54 -17.15 5.89
C MET A 743 -29.51 -18.25 6.17
N LEU A 744 -28.91 -18.80 5.11
CA LEU A 744 -27.84 -19.80 5.19
C LEU A 744 -26.49 -19.09 5.05
N LEU A 745 -25.70 -19.03 6.13
CA LEU A 745 -24.36 -18.46 6.16
C LEU A 745 -23.37 -19.55 6.58
N ASP A 746 -22.36 -19.80 5.75
CA ASP A 746 -21.28 -20.76 6.03
C ASP A 746 -21.80 -22.16 6.45
N GLY A 747 -22.87 -22.61 5.81
CA GLY A 747 -23.50 -23.90 6.11
C GLY A 747 -24.32 -23.95 7.41
N ARG A 748 -24.62 -22.80 8.05
CA ARG A 748 -25.50 -22.67 9.22
C ARG A 748 -26.74 -21.82 8.93
N TYR A 749 -27.84 -22.16 9.58
CA TYR A 749 -29.13 -21.48 9.39
C TYR A 749 -29.41 -20.45 10.49
N PHE A 750 -29.80 -19.25 10.06
CA PHE A 750 -30.18 -18.12 10.89
C PHE A 750 -31.62 -17.74 10.57
N LEU A 751 -32.53 -17.80 11.55
CA LEU A 751 -33.96 -17.58 11.34
C LEU A 751 -34.41 -16.25 11.97
N GLU A 752 -35.28 -15.51 11.28
CA GLU A 752 -35.83 -14.25 11.78
C GLU A 752 -36.85 -14.55 12.92
N PRO A 753 -36.71 -13.96 14.13
CA PRO A 753 -37.59 -14.27 15.26
C PRO A 753 -39.05 -13.90 14.96
N GLY A 754 -39.96 -14.84 15.17
CA GLY A 754 -41.40 -14.67 14.95
C GLY A 754 -42.10 -15.97 14.59
N ASP A 755 -43.19 -15.86 13.84
CA ASP A 755 -44.08 -16.99 13.49
C ASP A 755 -43.33 -18.15 12.82
N PHE A 756 -42.34 -17.84 11.96
CA PHE A 756 -41.54 -18.87 11.31
C PHE A 756 -40.68 -19.68 12.30
N THR A 757 -40.05 -19.04 13.28
CA THR A 757 -39.28 -19.75 14.31
C THR A 757 -40.16 -20.65 15.18
N ILE A 758 -41.35 -20.15 15.57
CA ILE A 758 -42.35 -20.92 16.34
C ILE A 758 -42.85 -22.13 15.54
N PHE A 759 -43.13 -21.93 14.25
CA PHE A 759 -43.56 -22.99 13.35
C PHE A 759 -42.50 -24.08 13.16
N VAL A 760 -41.22 -23.70 13.05
CA VAL A 760 -40.09 -24.61 12.91
C VAL A 760 -39.87 -25.42 14.20
N GLU A 761 -39.97 -24.80 15.39
CA GLU A 761 -39.91 -25.52 16.68
C GLU A 761 -41.05 -26.53 16.83
N GLY A 762 -42.28 -26.14 16.47
CA GLY A 762 -43.43 -27.05 16.46
C GLY A 762 -43.30 -28.21 15.47
N ALA A 763 -42.72 -27.96 14.29
CA ALA A 763 -42.54 -28.97 13.24
C ALA A 763 -41.41 -29.97 13.55
N LEU A 764 -40.31 -29.52 14.17
CA LEU A 764 -39.15 -30.36 14.48
C LEU A 764 -39.23 -31.08 15.83
N LYS A 765 -40.25 -30.80 16.66
CA LYS A 765 -40.58 -31.50 17.92
C LYS A 765 -39.36 -31.86 18.76
N SER A 766 -38.52 -30.87 19.07
CA SER A 766 -37.38 -31.07 19.95
C SER A 766 -37.83 -31.59 21.32
N GLN A 767 -37.35 -32.77 21.72
CA GLN A 767 -37.68 -33.42 23.00
C GLN A 767 -37.06 -32.66 24.20
N GLY A 768 -37.66 -31.51 24.56
CA GLY A 768 -37.25 -30.68 25.70
C GLY A 768 -35.92 -29.91 25.53
N LYS A 769 -35.30 -29.93 24.34
CA LYS A 769 -34.05 -29.20 24.05
C LYS A 769 -34.31 -28.03 23.10
N GLY A 770 -34.15 -26.78 23.56
CA GLY A 770 -34.36 -25.60 22.72
C GLY A 770 -33.58 -25.66 21.40
N LEU A 771 -34.24 -25.35 20.28
CA LEU A 771 -33.75 -25.61 18.92
C LEU A 771 -32.65 -24.62 18.48
N PHE A 772 -32.71 -23.39 18.98
CA PHE A 772 -31.80 -22.29 18.65
C PHE A 772 -30.76 -22.02 19.75
N GLN A 773 -29.70 -21.29 19.39
CA GLN A 773 -28.81 -20.66 20.36
C GLN A 773 -29.55 -19.54 21.12
N PRO A 774 -29.24 -19.31 22.42
CA PRO A 774 -29.97 -18.33 23.23
C PRO A 774 -29.58 -16.87 22.92
N GLU A 775 -28.43 -16.61 22.29
CA GLU A 775 -28.01 -15.27 21.90
C GLU A 775 -28.62 -14.88 20.55
N LYS A 776 -29.35 -13.76 20.50
CA LYS A 776 -29.76 -13.13 19.23
C LYS A 776 -28.54 -12.54 18.51
N ILE A 777 -28.52 -12.68 17.19
CA ILE A 777 -27.44 -12.22 16.33
C ILE A 777 -27.98 -11.18 15.34
N GLN A 778 -27.48 -9.95 15.47
CA GLN A 778 -27.74 -8.89 14.49
C GLN A 778 -27.02 -9.17 13.17
N LEU A 779 -27.78 -9.25 12.08
CA LEU A 779 -27.33 -9.45 10.71
C LEU A 779 -28.02 -8.45 9.78
N TYR A 780 -27.33 -8.06 8.71
CA TYR A 780 -27.85 -7.19 7.67
C TYR A 780 -28.82 -7.94 6.74
N LYS A 781 -29.90 -7.28 6.30
CA LYS A 781 -30.89 -7.77 5.34
C LYS A 781 -31.19 -6.68 4.31
N ASP A 782 -31.63 -7.09 3.12
CA ASP A 782 -32.23 -6.22 2.07
C ASP A 782 -31.34 -5.12 1.46
N GLY A 783 -30.06 -5.03 1.85
CA GLY A 783 -29.07 -4.23 1.14
C GLY A 783 -28.26 -5.07 0.17
N PHE A 784 -27.45 -4.39 -0.64
CA PHE A 784 -26.65 -5.07 -1.63
C PHE A 784 -25.67 -6.06 -0.95
N GLU A 785 -24.65 -5.60 -0.24
CA GLU A 785 -23.60 -6.46 0.32
C GLU A 785 -23.97 -7.12 1.65
N SER A 786 -25.23 -7.10 2.07
CA SER A 786 -25.68 -7.58 3.38
C SER A 786 -25.13 -8.98 3.71
N TYR A 787 -25.20 -9.91 2.76
CA TYR A 787 -24.65 -11.27 2.92
C TYR A 787 -23.13 -11.28 3.17
N THR A 788 -22.36 -10.42 2.51
CA THR A 788 -20.91 -10.33 2.72
C THR A 788 -20.57 -9.70 4.06
N PHE A 789 -21.32 -8.67 4.48
CA PHE A 789 -21.15 -8.11 5.82
C PHE A 789 -21.49 -9.14 6.90
N ASN A 790 -22.54 -9.94 6.70
CA ASN A 790 -22.92 -11.04 7.61
C ASN A 790 -21.86 -12.13 7.66
N PHE A 791 -21.34 -12.55 6.52
CA PHE A 791 -20.26 -13.54 6.45
C PHE A 791 -19.01 -13.04 7.19
N LEU A 792 -18.57 -11.79 6.94
CA LEU A 792 -17.42 -11.19 7.61
C LEU A 792 -17.66 -10.98 9.12
N GLU A 793 -18.87 -10.57 9.52
CA GLU A 793 -19.32 -10.47 10.92
C GLU A 793 -19.26 -11.83 11.62
N PHE A 794 -19.78 -12.87 10.98
CA PHE A 794 -19.80 -14.24 11.47
C PHE A 794 -18.36 -14.79 11.63
N LYS A 795 -17.53 -14.70 10.58
CA LYS A 795 -16.11 -15.12 10.63
C LYS A 795 -15.30 -14.34 11.68
N CYS A 796 -15.66 -13.09 12.00
CA CYS A 796 -15.03 -12.36 13.11
C CYS A 796 -15.37 -12.92 14.50
N ARG A 797 -16.49 -13.64 14.66
CA ARG A 797 -16.91 -14.25 15.93
C ARG A 797 -16.25 -15.61 16.18
N GLU A 798 -15.85 -16.33 15.13
CA GLU A 798 -15.16 -17.63 15.24
C GLU A 798 -13.92 -17.59 16.15
N SER A 799 -13.65 -18.69 16.86
CA SER A 799 -12.47 -18.84 17.71
C SER A 799 -11.17 -18.81 16.91
N LYS A 800 -11.18 -19.45 15.75
CA LYS A 800 -10.06 -19.52 14.78
C LYS A 800 -10.47 -18.79 13.50
N PRO A 801 -10.20 -17.48 13.38
CA PRO A 801 -10.48 -16.72 12.15
C PRO A 801 -9.51 -17.14 11.03
N GLU A 802 -10.05 -17.76 9.98
CA GLU A 802 -9.29 -18.26 8.81
C GLU A 802 -9.75 -17.61 7.51
N THR A 803 -8.85 -17.34 6.57
CA THR A 803 -9.27 -16.86 5.23
C THR A 803 -10.09 -17.95 4.51
N PRO A 804 -11.20 -17.59 3.84
CA PRO A 804 -12.08 -18.58 3.21
C PRO A 804 -11.45 -19.32 2.02
N ILE A 805 -10.36 -18.79 1.45
CA ILE A 805 -9.72 -19.35 0.26
C ILE A 805 -8.63 -20.35 0.67
N LEU A 806 -7.58 -19.90 1.36
CA LEU A 806 -6.41 -20.75 1.69
C LEU A 806 -6.33 -21.19 3.17
N GLY A 807 -7.35 -20.92 3.99
CA GLY A 807 -7.37 -21.32 5.41
C GLY A 807 -6.28 -20.65 6.26
N CYS A 808 -5.80 -19.48 5.85
CA CYS A 808 -4.72 -18.78 6.53
C CYS A 808 -5.25 -18.18 7.83
N ARG A 809 -4.58 -18.40 8.97
CA ARG A 809 -5.10 -18.07 10.31
C ARG A 809 -4.60 -16.72 10.84
N LEU A 810 -5.51 -15.89 11.35
CA LEU A 810 -5.14 -14.73 12.18
C LEU A 810 -4.89 -15.14 13.64
N THR A 811 -3.89 -14.51 14.26
CA THR A 811 -3.58 -14.62 15.69
C THR A 811 -4.75 -14.12 16.56
N LYS A 812 -5.49 -15.05 17.17
CA LYS A 812 -6.62 -14.73 18.07
C LYS A 812 -6.64 -15.63 19.32
N GLU A 813 -7.18 -15.03 20.38
CA GLU A 813 -7.71 -15.57 21.65
C GLU A 813 -6.85 -15.35 22.91
N THR A 814 -7.27 -14.39 23.76
CA THR A 814 -8.10 -14.67 24.96
C THR A 814 -8.60 -13.37 25.64
N ALA A 815 -9.78 -12.89 25.22
CA ALA A 815 -10.74 -12.10 26.01
C ALA A 815 -12.00 -11.92 25.16
N LYS A 816 -12.81 -12.99 25.06
CA LYS A 816 -13.63 -13.29 23.88
C LYS A 816 -14.61 -12.19 23.45
N GLN A 817 -15.09 -11.34 24.35
CA GLN A 817 -15.99 -10.22 24.01
C GLN A 817 -15.28 -8.84 23.92
N LYS A 818 -14.50 -8.40 24.92
CA LYS A 818 -13.98 -7.02 24.98
C LYS A 818 -12.99 -6.69 23.84
N PHE A 819 -12.01 -7.57 23.55
CA PHE A 819 -11.07 -7.36 22.42
C PHE A 819 -11.80 -7.37 21.07
N SER A 820 -12.69 -8.36 20.87
CA SER A 820 -13.47 -8.53 19.65
C SER A 820 -14.35 -7.30 19.37
N LYS A 821 -15.01 -6.74 20.39
CA LYS A 821 -15.80 -5.49 20.26
C LYS A 821 -14.92 -4.30 19.85
N ARG A 822 -13.77 -4.08 20.50
CA ARG A 822 -12.87 -2.94 20.21
C ARG A 822 -12.22 -3.02 18.83
N TYR A 823 -11.75 -4.21 18.43
CA TYR A 823 -10.95 -4.40 17.21
C TYR A 823 -11.70 -5.07 16.05
N LYS A 824 -13.03 -5.21 16.11
CA LYS A 824 -13.88 -5.76 15.03
C LYS A 824 -13.54 -5.20 13.65
N ARG A 825 -13.37 -3.88 13.52
CA ARG A 825 -12.98 -3.22 12.26
C ARG A 825 -11.61 -3.67 11.75
N THR A 826 -10.64 -3.88 12.64
CA THR A 826 -9.29 -4.38 12.30
C THR A 826 -9.35 -5.82 11.81
N VAL A 827 -10.16 -6.68 12.45
CA VAL A 827 -10.33 -8.10 12.06
C VAL A 827 -11.07 -8.23 10.72
N ILE A 828 -12.16 -7.47 10.49
CA ILE A 828 -12.85 -7.43 9.19
C ILE A 828 -11.89 -6.96 8.08
N ASN A 829 -11.12 -5.89 8.34
CA ASN A 829 -10.10 -5.42 7.39
C ASN A 829 -9.03 -6.48 7.15
N TRP A 830 -8.66 -7.26 8.16
CA TRP A 830 -7.70 -8.35 8.02
C TRP A 830 -8.24 -9.44 7.09
N PHE A 831 -9.47 -9.91 7.28
CA PHE A 831 -10.07 -10.93 6.39
C PHE A 831 -10.02 -10.48 4.93
N VAL A 832 -10.53 -9.28 4.62
CA VAL A 832 -10.57 -8.78 3.23
C VAL A 832 -9.17 -8.62 2.64
N GLN A 833 -8.21 -8.09 3.42
CA GLN A 833 -6.84 -7.86 2.92
C GLN A 833 -6.02 -9.13 2.81
N SER A 834 -6.20 -10.08 3.72
CA SER A 834 -5.54 -11.39 3.73
C SER A 834 -6.10 -12.30 2.62
N SER A 835 -7.41 -12.27 2.35
CA SER A 835 -7.99 -12.95 1.18
C SER A 835 -7.54 -12.36 -0.16
N ALA A 836 -7.19 -11.07 -0.21
CA ALA A 836 -6.57 -10.49 -1.40
C ALA A 836 -5.11 -10.96 -1.60
N VAL A 837 -4.42 -11.31 -0.51
CA VAL A 837 -3.10 -11.96 -0.58
C VAL A 837 -3.23 -13.41 -1.05
N ASP A 838 -4.28 -14.13 -0.63
CA ASP A 838 -4.60 -15.48 -1.16
C ASP A 838 -4.78 -15.45 -2.69
N PHE A 839 -5.57 -14.49 -3.21
CA PHE A 839 -5.73 -14.28 -4.66
C PHE A 839 -4.38 -14.04 -5.36
N LEU A 840 -3.54 -13.17 -4.78
CA LEU A 840 -2.21 -12.87 -5.33
C LEU A 840 -1.33 -14.13 -5.37
N HIS A 841 -1.28 -14.90 -4.29
CA HIS A 841 -0.50 -16.13 -4.23
C HIS A 841 -0.95 -17.16 -5.29
N MET A 842 -2.26 -17.35 -5.45
CA MET A 842 -2.80 -18.20 -6.52
C MET A 842 -2.42 -17.67 -7.91
N LEU A 843 -2.53 -16.35 -8.15
CA LEU A 843 -2.16 -15.75 -9.43
C LEU A 843 -0.66 -15.96 -9.77
N LEU A 844 0.23 -15.81 -8.79
CA LEU A 844 1.66 -16.05 -8.97
C LEU A 844 1.99 -17.53 -9.24
N VAL A 845 1.35 -18.45 -8.53
CA VAL A 845 1.50 -19.90 -8.75
C VAL A 845 1.04 -20.31 -10.15
N CYS A 846 -0.11 -19.80 -10.60
CA CYS A 846 -0.65 -20.08 -11.93
C CYS A 846 0.23 -19.49 -13.03
N MET A 847 0.65 -18.23 -12.89
CA MET A 847 1.57 -17.58 -13.83
C MET A 847 2.88 -18.32 -13.94
N LYS A 848 3.47 -18.74 -12.81
CA LYS A 848 4.69 -19.54 -12.80
C LYS A 848 4.51 -20.86 -13.56
N TRP A 849 3.44 -21.61 -13.27
CA TRP A 849 3.11 -22.85 -13.98
C TRP A 849 2.96 -22.63 -15.47
N LEU A 850 2.19 -21.63 -15.92
CA LEU A 850 2.00 -21.34 -17.34
C LEU A 850 3.30 -20.89 -18.02
N CYS A 851 4.20 -20.20 -17.32
CA CYS A 851 5.49 -19.82 -17.89
C CYS A 851 6.46 -21.00 -18.02
N GLU A 852 6.44 -21.91 -17.04
CA GLU A 852 7.26 -23.13 -17.03
C GLU A 852 6.77 -24.18 -18.04
N GLU A 853 5.46 -24.43 -18.12
CA GLU A 853 4.84 -25.42 -19.02
C GLU A 853 4.95 -25.03 -20.50
N TYR A 854 4.85 -23.72 -20.82
CA TYR A 854 4.83 -23.23 -22.20
C TYR A 854 6.13 -22.59 -22.67
N ASP A 855 7.18 -22.53 -21.84
CA ASP A 855 8.44 -21.82 -22.18
C ASP A 855 8.15 -20.36 -22.56
N ILE A 856 7.61 -19.59 -21.60
CA ILE A 856 7.38 -18.15 -21.69
C ILE A 856 8.42 -17.46 -20.80
N ASP A 857 9.32 -16.69 -21.40
CA ASP A 857 10.41 -16.04 -20.66
C ASP A 857 9.92 -14.76 -19.94
N ALA A 858 9.37 -14.98 -18.75
CA ALA A 858 8.76 -13.96 -17.89
C ALA A 858 9.23 -14.08 -16.44
N ARG A 859 9.63 -12.95 -15.83
CA ARG A 859 10.04 -12.83 -14.42
C ARG A 859 9.15 -11.84 -13.67
N LEU A 860 8.77 -12.15 -12.44
CA LEU A 860 8.04 -11.22 -11.58
C LEU A 860 8.91 -9.99 -11.30
N ALA A 861 8.47 -8.82 -11.79
CA ALA A 861 9.14 -7.57 -11.52
C ALA A 861 8.73 -7.03 -10.15
N LEU A 862 7.42 -6.88 -9.93
CA LEU A 862 6.88 -6.44 -8.64
C LEU A 862 5.36 -6.68 -8.50
N SER A 863 4.86 -6.67 -7.26
CA SER A 863 3.43 -6.66 -6.94
C SER A 863 3.09 -5.44 -6.07
N ILE A 864 2.23 -4.54 -6.56
CA ILE A 864 1.85 -3.28 -5.88
C ILE A 864 0.33 -3.23 -5.72
N HIS A 865 -0.14 -3.39 -4.48
CA HIS A 865 -1.56 -3.30 -4.11
C HIS A 865 -2.45 -4.35 -4.79
N ASP A 866 -3.00 -4.03 -5.96
CA ASP A 866 -3.84 -4.85 -6.85
C ASP A 866 -3.26 -4.96 -8.28
N GLU A 867 -2.04 -4.47 -8.49
CA GLU A 867 -1.25 -4.66 -9.70
C GLU A 867 -0.16 -5.72 -9.50
N VAL A 868 0.09 -6.53 -10.53
CA VAL A 868 1.26 -7.43 -10.65
C VAL A 868 1.93 -7.11 -11.97
N ARG A 869 3.26 -7.06 -11.98
CA ARG A 869 4.06 -6.69 -13.15
C ARG A 869 5.12 -7.74 -13.44
N TYR A 870 5.26 -8.09 -14.70
CA TYR A 870 6.22 -9.07 -15.19
C TYR A 870 7.18 -8.39 -16.18
N PHE A 871 8.46 -8.70 -16.08
CA PHE A 871 9.45 -8.39 -17.10
C PHE A 871 9.56 -9.59 -18.04
N VAL A 872 9.40 -9.38 -19.34
CA VAL A 872 9.13 -10.44 -20.33
C VAL A 872 9.88 -10.15 -21.62
N LYS A 873 10.41 -11.16 -22.28
CA LYS A 873 11.06 -11.01 -23.59
C LYS A 873 10.04 -10.57 -24.66
N SER A 874 10.41 -9.69 -25.59
CA SER A 874 9.46 -9.09 -26.55
C SER A 874 8.75 -10.09 -27.46
N GLU A 875 9.39 -11.21 -27.79
CA GLU A 875 8.78 -12.34 -28.52
C GLU A 875 7.61 -12.98 -27.76
N ASP A 876 7.64 -12.92 -26.43
CA ASP A 876 6.71 -13.58 -25.53
C ASP A 876 5.64 -12.65 -24.94
N LYS A 877 5.69 -11.36 -25.26
CA LYS A 877 4.85 -10.33 -24.63
C LYS A 877 3.34 -10.64 -24.71
N TYR A 878 2.85 -11.03 -25.90
CA TYR A 878 1.43 -11.37 -26.07
C TYR A 878 1.08 -12.76 -25.50
N ARG A 879 2.02 -13.72 -25.52
CA ARG A 879 1.86 -15.05 -24.89
C ARG A 879 1.72 -14.90 -23.37
N CYS A 880 2.54 -14.06 -22.75
CA CYS A 880 2.46 -13.73 -21.33
C CYS A 880 1.18 -12.96 -20.97
N ALA A 881 0.71 -12.04 -21.83
CA ALA A 881 -0.58 -11.37 -21.64
C ALA A 881 -1.75 -12.38 -21.61
N LEU A 882 -1.74 -13.37 -22.51
CA LEU A 882 -2.72 -14.46 -22.52
C LEU A 882 -2.60 -15.34 -21.27
N ALA A 883 -1.38 -15.71 -20.86
CA ALA A 883 -1.15 -16.48 -19.64
C ALA A 883 -1.69 -15.75 -18.39
N LEU A 884 -1.55 -14.42 -18.34
CA LEU A 884 -2.04 -13.59 -17.24
C LEU A 884 -3.56 -13.51 -17.22
N ALA A 885 -4.21 -13.32 -18.37
CA ALA A 885 -5.66 -13.34 -18.51
C ALA A 885 -6.26 -14.70 -18.12
N LEU A 886 -5.66 -15.81 -18.58
CA LEU A 886 -6.02 -17.17 -18.17
C LEU A 886 -5.82 -17.39 -16.66
N SER A 887 -4.71 -16.89 -16.10
CA SER A 887 -4.46 -16.98 -14.66
C SER A 887 -5.57 -16.30 -13.84
N ASN A 888 -6.06 -15.13 -14.24
CA ASN A 888 -7.20 -14.48 -13.56
C ASN A 888 -8.49 -15.32 -13.66
N MET A 889 -8.78 -15.90 -14.83
CA MET A 889 -9.92 -16.79 -15.01
C MET A 889 -9.83 -17.99 -14.06
N TYR A 890 -8.67 -18.66 -14.02
CA TYR A 890 -8.42 -19.81 -13.16
C TYR A 890 -8.52 -19.46 -11.68
N VAL A 891 -7.87 -18.39 -11.21
CA VAL A 891 -7.94 -17.96 -9.81
C VAL A 891 -9.38 -17.65 -9.38
N ARG A 892 -10.16 -16.99 -10.24
CA ARG A 892 -11.57 -16.67 -9.93
C ARG A 892 -12.47 -17.90 -9.92
N ALA A 893 -12.32 -18.79 -10.89
CA ALA A 893 -13.01 -20.06 -10.90
C ALA A 893 -12.72 -20.86 -9.62
N ALA A 894 -11.45 -20.92 -9.23
CA ALA A 894 -10.99 -21.60 -8.03
C ALA A 894 -11.56 -20.98 -6.74
N ILE A 895 -11.55 -19.64 -6.61
CA ILE A 895 -12.18 -18.95 -5.47
C ILE A 895 -13.70 -19.16 -5.45
N SER A 896 -14.38 -19.11 -6.60
CA SER A 896 -15.81 -19.41 -6.69
C SER A 896 -16.10 -20.85 -6.23
N ALA A 897 -15.39 -21.84 -6.78
CA ALA A 897 -15.54 -23.25 -6.41
C ALA A 897 -15.29 -23.48 -4.91
N LYS A 898 -14.26 -22.82 -4.35
CA LYS A 898 -13.95 -22.88 -2.91
C LYS A 898 -15.06 -22.31 -2.02
N LEU A 899 -15.84 -21.37 -2.55
CA LEU A 899 -17.05 -20.80 -1.91
C LEU A 899 -18.33 -21.59 -2.24
N GLY A 900 -18.23 -22.72 -2.96
CA GLY A 900 -19.37 -23.54 -3.40
C GLY A 900 -20.11 -23.02 -4.64
N ILE A 901 -19.58 -22.02 -5.32
CA ILE A 901 -20.16 -21.36 -6.50
C ILE A 901 -19.50 -21.95 -7.74
N HIS A 902 -20.29 -22.58 -8.61
CA HIS A 902 -19.79 -23.27 -9.79
C HIS A 902 -20.14 -22.51 -11.07
N GLU A 903 -20.41 -21.21 -10.97
CA GLU A 903 -20.67 -20.29 -12.07
C GLU A 903 -19.54 -19.24 -12.16
N LEU A 904 -19.08 -18.94 -13.38
CA LEU A 904 -18.13 -17.86 -13.64
C LEU A 904 -18.72 -16.88 -14.69
N PRO A 905 -19.08 -15.65 -14.30
CA PRO A 905 -19.46 -14.59 -15.22
C PRO A 905 -18.30 -14.22 -16.16
N MET A 906 -18.61 -14.05 -17.44
CA MET A 906 -17.63 -13.71 -18.47
C MET A 906 -16.94 -12.35 -18.19
N SER A 907 -17.70 -11.38 -17.68
CA SER A 907 -17.22 -10.03 -17.34
C SER A 907 -16.18 -9.97 -16.22
N ILE A 908 -16.03 -11.03 -15.42
CA ILE A 908 -14.97 -11.13 -14.40
C ILE A 908 -13.89 -12.16 -14.75
N ALA A 909 -14.17 -13.08 -15.68
CA ALA A 909 -13.26 -14.14 -16.08
C ALA A 909 -11.93 -13.59 -16.62
N PHE A 910 -11.97 -12.48 -17.36
CA PHE A 910 -10.79 -11.82 -17.91
C PHE A 910 -10.59 -10.43 -17.28
N PHE A 911 -9.41 -9.84 -17.48
CA PHE A 911 -9.19 -8.43 -17.18
C PHE A 911 -9.91 -7.54 -18.20
N SER A 912 -10.20 -6.30 -17.82
CA SER A 912 -10.63 -5.28 -18.77
C SER A 912 -9.56 -5.01 -19.83
N GLN A 913 -8.29 -4.96 -19.41
CA GLN A 913 -7.13 -4.90 -20.30
C GLN A 913 -5.85 -5.36 -19.57
N VAL A 914 -4.83 -5.75 -20.34
CA VAL A 914 -3.45 -6.00 -19.90
C VAL A 914 -2.55 -4.99 -20.61
N ASP A 915 -1.69 -4.31 -19.85
CA ASP A 915 -0.77 -3.30 -20.37
C ASP A 915 0.58 -3.93 -20.73
N ILE A 916 1.18 -3.44 -21.81
CA ILE A 916 2.50 -3.82 -22.28
C ILE A 916 3.27 -2.52 -22.59
N ASP A 917 4.39 -2.32 -21.90
CA ASP A 917 5.11 -1.04 -21.93
C ASP A 917 6.62 -1.26 -21.76
N HIS A 918 7.43 -0.30 -22.20
CA HIS A 918 8.86 -0.24 -21.88
C HIS A 918 9.14 0.66 -20.67
N VAL A 919 8.11 1.32 -20.11
CA VAL A 919 8.22 2.29 -19.01
C VAL A 919 7.29 1.91 -17.85
N LEU A 920 7.76 2.07 -16.60
CA LEU A 920 7.00 1.78 -15.39
C LEU A 920 5.98 2.88 -15.03
N ARG A 921 5.01 3.17 -15.90
CA ARG A 921 3.85 4.04 -15.61
C ARG A 921 2.62 3.22 -15.21
N LYS A 922 1.52 3.89 -14.84
CA LYS A 922 0.27 3.22 -14.46
C LYS A 922 -0.70 2.98 -15.61
N GLU A 923 -0.78 3.94 -16.52
CA GLU A 923 -1.64 3.87 -17.70
C GLU A 923 -0.74 4.13 -18.90
N VAL A 924 -0.84 3.31 -19.95
CA VAL A 924 0.08 3.34 -21.10
C VAL A 924 0.06 4.66 -21.88
N THR A 925 -1.02 5.43 -21.72
CA THR A 925 -1.23 6.78 -22.27
C THR A 925 -0.76 7.90 -21.33
N THR A 926 -0.28 7.58 -20.11
CA THR A 926 0.27 8.60 -19.21
C THR A 926 1.57 9.12 -19.82
N LYS A 927 1.59 10.42 -20.15
CA LYS A 927 2.79 11.12 -20.61
C LYS A 927 3.91 10.93 -19.58
N CYS A 928 5.03 10.39 -20.04
CA CYS A 928 6.21 10.17 -19.20
C CYS A 928 7.41 10.80 -19.91
N LYS A 929 8.07 11.75 -19.25
CA LYS A 929 9.28 12.39 -19.76
C LYS A 929 10.51 11.81 -19.08
N THR A 930 11.54 11.45 -19.85
CA THR A 930 12.85 11.09 -19.32
C THR A 930 13.54 12.31 -18.71
N PRO A 931 14.64 12.13 -17.93
CA PRO A 931 15.33 13.24 -17.29
C PRO A 931 15.79 14.33 -18.28
N ASP A 932 16.20 13.92 -19.49
CA ASP A 932 16.54 14.78 -20.63
C ASP A 932 15.36 15.55 -21.26
N GLY A 933 14.13 15.34 -20.77
CA GLY A 933 12.92 16.03 -21.21
C GLY A 933 12.19 15.36 -22.38
N ARG A 934 12.75 14.31 -22.99
CA ARG A 934 12.11 13.58 -24.11
C ARG A 934 10.88 12.82 -23.63
N GLU A 935 9.82 12.81 -24.42
CA GLU A 935 8.60 12.07 -24.10
C GLU A 935 8.70 10.62 -24.60
N ARG A 936 8.32 9.64 -23.77
CA ARG A 936 8.36 8.21 -24.14
C ARG A 936 7.05 7.81 -24.85
N PRO A 937 7.12 7.01 -25.93
CA PRO A 937 5.94 6.60 -26.71
C PRO A 937 4.94 5.84 -25.83
N GLU A 938 3.66 5.85 -26.19
CA GLU A 938 2.61 5.12 -25.48
C GLU A 938 2.79 3.60 -25.61
N GLY A 939 2.37 2.86 -24.58
CA GLY A 939 2.36 1.39 -24.58
C GLY A 939 1.06 0.80 -25.17
N GLU A 940 0.99 -0.53 -25.25
CA GLU A 940 -0.21 -1.24 -25.69
C GLU A 940 -1.09 -1.59 -24.47
N ALA A 941 -2.35 -1.16 -24.43
CA ALA A 941 -3.35 -1.70 -23.50
C ALA A 941 -4.29 -2.62 -24.29
N LEU A 942 -4.26 -3.92 -23.98
CA LEU A 942 -4.92 -4.95 -24.77
C LEU A 942 -6.04 -5.66 -24.00
N ASP A 943 -7.24 -5.71 -24.58
CA ASP A 943 -8.33 -6.55 -24.09
C ASP A 943 -8.13 -8.03 -24.48
N ILE A 944 -9.01 -8.91 -23.99
CA ILE A 944 -8.93 -10.35 -24.28
C ILE A 944 -9.12 -10.68 -25.78
N LEU A 945 -9.93 -9.92 -26.52
CA LEU A 945 -10.12 -10.16 -27.97
C LEU A 945 -8.85 -9.84 -28.75
N GLN A 946 -8.21 -8.71 -28.44
CA GLN A 946 -6.96 -8.27 -29.04
C GLN A 946 -5.81 -9.23 -28.70
N ILE A 947 -5.76 -9.73 -27.46
CA ILE A 947 -4.80 -10.76 -27.03
C ILE A 947 -5.04 -12.07 -27.82
N LEU A 948 -6.28 -12.53 -27.96
CA LEU A 948 -6.61 -13.74 -28.73
C LEU A 948 -6.27 -13.57 -30.22
N GLN A 949 -6.48 -12.39 -30.79
CA GLN A 949 -6.11 -12.08 -32.18
C GLN A 949 -4.59 -12.13 -32.39
N LYS A 950 -3.81 -11.52 -31.48
CA LYS A 950 -2.33 -11.49 -31.56
C LYS A 950 -1.65 -12.83 -31.27
N THR A 951 -2.29 -13.71 -30.51
CA THR A 951 -1.74 -15.03 -30.12
C THR A 951 -2.31 -16.22 -30.92
N GLY A 952 -3.38 -15.99 -31.69
CA GLY A 952 -4.21 -17.06 -32.25
C GLY A 952 -4.94 -17.90 -31.18
N GLY A 953 -4.95 -17.47 -29.91
CA GLY A 953 -5.48 -18.24 -28.78
C GLY A 953 -4.56 -19.36 -28.28
N ILE A 954 -3.26 -19.33 -28.59
CA ILE A 954 -2.31 -20.40 -28.28
C ILE A 954 -1.19 -19.86 -27.37
N LEU A 955 -0.84 -20.61 -26.31
CA LEU A 955 0.31 -20.28 -25.45
C LEU A 955 1.64 -20.83 -25.95
N SER A 956 1.67 -21.94 -26.68
CA SER A 956 2.89 -22.55 -27.24
C SER A 956 3.61 -21.62 -28.24
N LYS A 957 4.94 -21.70 -28.31
CA LYS A 957 5.72 -21.07 -29.40
C LYS A 957 5.24 -21.62 -30.75
N GLN A 958 4.85 -20.75 -31.67
CA GLN A 958 4.64 -21.15 -33.06
C GLN A 958 6.00 -21.42 -33.71
N PRO A 959 6.11 -22.39 -34.63
CA PRO A 959 7.32 -22.52 -35.45
C PRO A 959 7.50 -21.22 -36.22
N THR A 960 8.65 -20.58 -36.08
CA THR A 960 9.03 -19.47 -36.98
C THR A 960 9.26 -20.07 -38.36
N ASP A 961 8.47 -19.65 -39.35
CA ASP A 961 8.71 -19.99 -40.75
C ASP A 961 10.12 -19.51 -41.13
N GLN A 962 11.03 -20.47 -41.33
CA GLN A 962 12.35 -20.17 -41.85
C GLN A 962 12.21 -19.81 -43.32
N ASN A 963 12.58 -18.56 -43.65
CA ASN A 963 12.49 -17.97 -44.98
C ASN A 963 12.69 -18.96 -46.14
N GLU A 964 11.62 -19.17 -46.92
CA GLU A 964 11.71 -19.71 -48.27
C GLU A 964 12.46 -18.72 -49.18
N THR A 965 13.80 -18.72 -49.15
CA THR A 965 14.63 -18.02 -50.16
C THR A 965 16.10 -18.48 -50.17
N ALA A 966 16.35 -19.79 -50.30
CA ALA A 966 17.68 -20.29 -50.69
C ALA A 966 17.66 -21.71 -51.30
N ALA A 967 16.90 -21.90 -52.39
CA ALA A 967 17.01 -23.12 -53.17
C ALA A 967 18.38 -23.17 -53.91
N LYS A 968 19.37 -23.85 -53.32
CA LYS A 968 20.54 -24.38 -54.07
C LYS A 968 20.34 -25.88 -54.33
N PRO A 969 20.54 -26.36 -55.56
CA PRO A 969 20.19 -27.73 -55.93
C PRO A 969 21.14 -28.73 -55.27
N LYS A 970 20.57 -29.73 -54.57
CA LYS A 970 21.33 -30.92 -54.18
C LYS A 970 21.43 -31.84 -55.40
N GLN A 971 22.66 -32.07 -55.87
CA GLN A 971 22.94 -33.23 -56.71
C GLN A 971 22.68 -34.51 -55.89
N ALA A 972 22.10 -35.51 -56.55
CA ALA A 972 21.80 -36.79 -55.95
C ALA A 972 23.07 -37.59 -55.70
N ASN A 973 23.08 -38.40 -54.64
CA ASN A 973 23.44 -39.80 -54.81
C ASN A 973 22.67 -40.68 -53.82
N ASP A 974 22.33 -41.88 -54.30
CA ASP A 974 21.37 -42.82 -53.75
C ASP A 974 22.09 -44.02 -53.11
N SER A 975 21.67 -44.45 -51.91
CA SER A 975 21.77 -45.85 -51.49
C SER A 975 20.92 -46.20 -50.26
N ARG A 976 19.65 -46.54 -50.51
CA ARG A 976 18.97 -47.79 -50.09
C ARG A 976 18.88 -48.30 -48.61
N ILE A 977 17.61 -48.53 -48.17
CA ILE A 977 16.98 -49.76 -47.59
C ILE A 977 17.62 -50.34 -46.27
N THR A 978 16.95 -50.68 -45.14
CA THR A 978 15.77 -51.55 -44.90
C THR A 978 14.93 -51.26 -43.63
N ASN A 979 13.62 -51.51 -43.77
CA ASN A 979 12.53 -51.77 -42.79
C ASN A 979 12.86 -52.44 -41.42
N GLY A 980 12.02 -52.18 -40.40
CA GLY A 980 11.81 -53.06 -39.22
C GLY A 980 11.22 -52.36 -37.98
N PRO A 981 10.14 -52.84 -37.30
CA PRO A 981 9.38 -52.01 -36.35
C PRO A 981 9.40 -52.40 -34.86
N ALA A 982 8.91 -51.44 -34.03
CA ALA A 982 8.19 -51.57 -32.76
C ALA A 982 8.94 -51.30 -31.41
N ALA A 983 8.09 -51.02 -30.40
CA ALA A 983 8.35 -50.88 -28.96
C ALA A 983 8.91 -49.54 -28.40
N LYS A 984 7.94 -48.69 -28.00
CA LYS A 984 7.84 -47.83 -26.80
C LYS A 984 8.99 -47.80 -25.78
N ASN A 985 9.09 -46.63 -25.13
CA ASN A 985 9.84 -46.29 -23.90
C ASN A 985 11.33 -45.95 -24.04
N GLU A 986 11.64 -44.86 -24.75
CA GLU A 986 12.77 -43.97 -24.41
C GLU A 986 12.69 -42.67 -25.24
N ARG A 987 12.12 -41.59 -24.68
CA ARG A 987 12.02 -40.29 -25.38
C ARG A 987 12.03 -39.05 -24.49
N ILE A 988 12.79 -39.11 -23.39
CA ILE A 988 13.13 -37.92 -22.57
C ILE A 988 14.65 -37.80 -22.41
N GLU A 989 15.39 -38.90 -22.21
CA GLU A 989 16.83 -38.88 -21.95
C GLU A 989 17.70 -38.40 -23.14
N CYS A 990 17.29 -38.68 -24.38
CA CYS A 990 18.18 -38.51 -25.54
C CYS A 990 18.24 -37.07 -26.11
N ARG A 991 17.33 -36.15 -25.72
CA ARG A 991 17.43 -34.73 -26.12
C ARG A 991 18.52 -33.95 -25.36
N ARG A 992 19.05 -34.50 -24.26
CA ARG A 992 20.10 -33.86 -23.45
C ARG A 992 21.53 -34.05 -23.97
N LYS A 993 21.74 -34.87 -25.02
CA LYS A 993 23.08 -35.23 -25.52
C LYS A 993 23.40 -34.84 -26.98
N VAL A 994 22.49 -34.18 -27.69
CA VAL A 994 22.73 -33.74 -29.09
C VAL A 994 23.00 -32.23 -29.19
N GLY A 995 22.70 -31.43 -28.17
CA GLY A 995 23.08 -30.02 -28.06
C GLY A 995 24.52 -29.78 -27.56
N LEU A 996 25.47 -30.65 -27.91
CA LEU A 996 26.82 -30.70 -27.32
C LEU A 996 27.97 -30.78 -28.35
N ALA A 997 27.72 -30.42 -29.63
CA ALA A 997 28.69 -30.66 -30.71
C ALA A 997 28.87 -29.53 -31.75
N LEU A 998 28.16 -28.41 -31.65
CA LEU A 998 28.37 -27.23 -32.50
C LEU A 998 28.27 -25.96 -31.63
N ASP A 999 29.12 -24.98 -31.96
CA ASP A 999 29.36 -23.66 -31.32
C ASP A 999 30.55 -23.55 -30.35
N SER A 1000 31.42 -24.57 -30.31
CA SER A 1000 32.84 -24.37 -29.98
C SER A 1000 33.72 -24.84 -31.13
N ILE A 1001 34.04 -23.91 -32.06
CA ILE A 1001 35.26 -23.78 -32.87
C ILE A 1001 35.01 -22.64 -33.87
N CYS A 1002 35.46 -21.44 -33.50
CA CYS A 1002 36.11 -20.46 -34.37
C CYS A 1002 36.66 -19.35 -33.46
N PHE A 1003 37.98 -19.36 -33.29
CA PHE A 1003 38.70 -18.48 -32.37
C PHE A 1003 39.84 -17.83 -33.16
N ARG A 1004 40.26 -16.64 -32.73
CA ARG A 1004 41.55 -15.95 -32.98
C ARG A 1004 41.62 -14.86 -34.07
N GLU A 1005 41.78 -13.64 -33.53
CA GLU A 1005 43.00 -12.81 -33.60
C GLU A 1005 43.13 -11.64 -34.59
N HIS A 1006 43.49 -10.50 -33.98
CA HIS A 1006 44.33 -9.39 -34.47
C HIS A 1006 43.98 -8.66 -35.79
N CYS A 1007 43.55 -7.41 -35.64
CA CYS A 1007 44.34 -6.26 -36.12
C CYS A 1007 44.19 -5.09 -35.15
N ALA A 1008 45.31 -4.53 -34.70
CA ALA A 1008 45.33 -3.27 -33.95
C ALA A 1008 45.32 -2.10 -34.94
N VAL A 1009 44.48 -1.09 -34.69
CA VAL A 1009 44.63 0.24 -35.29
C VAL A 1009 44.49 1.25 -34.15
N ASP A 1010 45.44 2.18 -34.12
CA ASP A 1010 45.59 3.20 -33.09
C ASP A 1010 44.70 4.41 -33.42
N GLU A 1011 43.64 4.64 -32.64
CA GLU A 1011 42.72 5.77 -32.86
C GLU A 1011 43.26 7.13 -32.36
N SER A 1012 44.52 7.22 -31.93
CA SER A 1012 45.12 8.48 -31.46
C SER A 1012 45.45 9.51 -32.56
N GLN A 1013 45.07 9.30 -33.82
CA GLN A 1013 45.47 10.14 -34.97
C GLN A 1013 44.34 10.78 -35.82
N LEU A 1014 43.06 10.79 -35.42
CA LEU A 1014 41.97 11.25 -36.31
C LEU A 1014 41.12 12.46 -35.88
N PHE A 1015 41.45 13.16 -34.79
CA PHE A 1015 40.81 14.45 -34.45
C PHE A 1015 41.79 15.58 -34.17
N GLY A 1016 42.46 16.03 -35.24
CA GLY A 1016 43.03 17.37 -35.29
C GLY A 1016 41.92 18.44 -35.26
N LYS A 1017 42.18 19.55 -34.57
CA LYS A 1017 41.22 20.67 -34.43
C LYS A 1017 40.80 21.23 -35.79
N VAL A 1018 39.50 21.28 -36.05
CA VAL A 1018 38.91 22.10 -37.14
C VAL A 1018 37.88 23.06 -36.53
N PRO A 1019 38.16 24.37 -36.49
CA PRO A 1019 37.16 25.37 -36.13
C PRO A 1019 36.38 25.84 -37.38
N GLY A 1020 35.05 25.92 -37.29
CA GLY A 1020 34.20 26.61 -38.28
C GLY A 1020 33.42 25.70 -39.25
N ILE A 1021 32.61 24.77 -38.72
CA ILE A 1021 31.56 24.10 -39.50
C ILE A 1021 30.23 24.29 -38.75
N GLU A 1022 29.28 25.00 -39.36
CA GLU A 1022 27.90 25.06 -38.89
C GLU A 1022 27.19 23.75 -39.21
N ILE A 1023 26.46 23.19 -38.25
CA ILE A 1023 25.66 21.98 -38.43
C ILE A 1023 24.28 22.41 -38.96
N PRO A 1024 23.83 21.95 -40.14
CA PRO A 1024 22.52 22.30 -40.66
C PRO A 1024 21.40 21.62 -39.85
N GLU A 1025 20.28 22.32 -39.66
CA GLU A 1025 19.10 21.76 -39.01
C GLU A 1025 18.52 20.59 -39.82
N LEU A 1026 18.31 19.45 -39.16
CA LEU A 1026 17.66 18.28 -39.74
C LEU A 1026 16.18 18.57 -40.00
N ASN A 1027 15.75 18.39 -41.25
CA ASN A 1027 14.36 18.57 -41.65
C ASN A 1027 13.48 17.36 -41.23
N ASP A 1028 12.16 17.55 -41.24
CA ASP A 1028 11.19 16.54 -40.78
C ASP A 1028 11.23 15.21 -41.57
N ALA A 1029 11.71 15.22 -42.82
CA ALA A 1029 11.82 13.99 -43.60
C ALA A 1029 12.96 13.09 -43.11
N ASP A 1030 14.07 13.66 -42.64
CA ASP A 1030 15.17 12.90 -42.04
C ASP A 1030 14.78 12.35 -40.65
N ASN A 1031 13.98 13.10 -39.87
CA ASN A 1031 13.36 12.59 -38.64
C ASN A 1031 12.43 11.39 -38.92
N GLN A 1032 11.61 11.43 -39.98
CA GLN A 1032 10.77 10.29 -40.38
C GLN A 1032 11.59 9.08 -40.85
N ARG A 1033 12.74 9.29 -41.51
CA ARG A 1033 13.66 8.22 -41.89
C ARG A 1033 14.30 7.53 -40.69
N ILE A 1034 14.72 8.30 -39.69
CA ILE A 1034 15.27 7.77 -38.42
C ILE A 1034 14.18 7.00 -37.65
N GLN A 1035 12.93 7.49 -37.63
CA GLN A 1035 11.79 6.77 -37.05
C GLN A 1035 11.51 5.43 -37.75
N GLN A 1036 11.70 5.33 -39.08
CA GLN A 1036 11.49 4.06 -39.82
C GLN A 1036 12.65 3.06 -39.68
N GLN A 1037 13.86 3.50 -39.34
CA GLN A 1037 15.01 2.61 -39.10
C GLN A 1037 15.06 2.07 -37.66
N LEU A 1038 14.29 2.62 -36.73
CA LEU A 1038 14.10 2.08 -35.38
C LEU A 1038 13.06 0.94 -35.34
N GLN A 1039 13.22 -0.08 -36.21
CA GLN A 1039 12.57 -1.37 -35.96
C GLN A 1039 13.35 -2.12 -34.88
N PRO A 1040 12.68 -2.76 -33.90
CA PRO A 1040 13.37 -3.41 -32.80
C PRO A 1040 14.17 -4.62 -33.31
N GLU A 1041 15.46 -4.66 -32.99
CA GLU A 1041 16.28 -5.84 -33.21
C GLU A 1041 15.74 -7.04 -32.42
N GLN A 1042 15.95 -8.24 -32.94
CA GLN A 1042 15.48 -9.48 -32.33
C GLN A 1042 16.17 -9.73 -30.98
N GLY A 1043 15.53 -9.35 -29.87
CA GLY A 1043 16.04 -9.64 -28.53
C GLY A 1043 15.62 -8.69 -27.40
N GLU A 1044 14.94 -7.58 -27.69
CA GLU A 1044 14.53 -6.63 -26.65
C GLU A 1044 13.56 -7.22 -25.61
N TRP A 1045 13.47 -6.59 -24.44
CA TRP A 1045 12.57 -6.96 -23.34
C TRP A 1045 11.56 -5.85 -23.02
N VAL A 1046 10.38 -6.25 -22.56
CA VAL A 1046 9.25 -5.38 -22.20
C VAL A 1046 8.72 -5.66 -20.79
N SER A 1047 8.12 -4.64 -20.18
CA SER A 1047 7.37 -4.75 -18.93
C SER A 1047 5.88 -4.94 -19.24
N LEU A 1048 5.31 -6.08 -18.86
CA LEU A 1048 3.86 -6.21 -18.74
C LEU A 1048 3.39 -5.73 -17.37
N SER A 1049 2.32 -4.93 -17.36
CA SER A 1049 1.60 -4.53 -16.16
C SER A 1049 0.10 -4.79 -16.29
N MET A 1050 -0.57 -5.03 -15.16
CA MET A 1050 -2.03 -5.09 -15.15
C MET A 1050 -2.59 -3.69 -14.86
N LEU A 1051 -3.42 -3.16 -15.77
CA LEU A 1051 -4.33 -2.10 -15.41
C LEU A 1051 -5.52 -2.67 -14.62
N ARG A 1052 -5.98 -1.85 -13.69
CA ARG A 1052 -6.90 -2.21 -12.63
C ARG A 1052 -8.26 -2.68 -13.16
N LEU A 1053 -8.94 -3.53 -12.39
CA LEU A 1053 -10.40 -3.67 -12.41
C LEU A 1053 -11.07 -2.30 -12.18
N ASN A 1054 -11.40 -1.60 -13.26
CA ASN A 1054 -12.23 -0.42 -13.27
C ASN A 1054 -13.54 -0.75 -14.02
N GLU A 1055 -14.63 -0.93 -13.28
CA GLU A 1055 -15.79 -0.10 -13.61
C GLU A 1055 -15.44 1.33 -13.17
N PRO A 1056 -15.75 2.37 -13.96
CA PRO A 1056 -15.54 3.75 -13.53
C PRO A 1056 -16.31 4.04 -12.23
N GLY A 1057 -15.59 4.35 -11.15
CA GLY A 1057 -16.17 4.90 -9.90
C GLY A 1057 -16.07 4.04 -8.62
N LYS A 1058 -15.50 2.82 -8.62
CA LYS A 1058 -15.48 1.94 -7.42
C LYS A 1058 -14.09 1.71 -6.80
N LYS A 1059 -14.03 1.58 -5.47
CA LYS A 1059 -12.80 1.24 -4.71
C LYS A 1059 -12.50 -0.27 -4.74
N THR A 1060 -11.38 -0.67 -5.31
CA THR A 1060 -10.98 -2.08 -5.42
C THR A 1060 -10.65 -2.82 -4.11
N LYS A 1061 -10.44 -2.12 -2.97
CA LYS A 1061 -10.05 -2.76 -1.69
C LYS A 1061 -11.03 -3.80 -1.12
N LYS A 1062 -12.23 -3.95 -1.68
CA LYS A 1062 -13.22 -4.97 -1.28
C LYS A 1062 -13.55 -6.00 -2.39
N SER A 1063 -13.01 -5.80 -3.59
CA SER A 1063 -13.46 -6.40 -4.85
C SER A 1063 -13.50 -7.93 -4.88
N ILE A 1064 -12.49 -8.63 -4.34
CA ILE A 1064 -12.29 -10.05 -4.64
C ILE A 1064 -13.36 -10.94 -3.96
N LEU A 1065 -13.50 -10.84 -2.64
CA LEU A 1065 -14.56 -11.56 -1.92
C LEU A 1065 -15.96 -11.07 -2.35
N TRP A 1066 -16.07 -9.79 -2.71
CA TRP A 1066 -17.32 -9.22 -3.19
C TRP A 1066 -17.76 -9.82 -4.51
N HIS A 1067 -17.00 -9.70 -5.60
CA HIS A 1067 -17.49 -10.08 -6.93
C HIS A 1067 -17.88 -11.56 -7.03
N CYS A 1068 -17.18 -12.46 -6.31
CA CYS A 1068 -17.60 -13.87 -6.22
C CYS A 1068 -18.95 -14.05 -5.50
N ILE A 1069 -19.25 -13.25 -4.47
CA ILE A 1069 -20.55 -13.28 -3.75
C ILE A 1069 -21.62 -12.46 -4.51
N TYR A 1070 -21.22 -11.44 -5.27
CA TYR A 1070 -22.13 -10.40 -5.78
C TYR A 1070 -22.66 -10.60 -7.18
N ALA A 1071 -21.99 -11.41 -8.01
CA ALA A 1071 -22.33 -11.54 -9.42
C ALA A 1071 -23.66 -12.25 -9.73
N ASN A 1072 -24.58 -12.39 -8.77
CA ASN A 1072 -25.88 -13.06 -8.92
C ASN A 1072 -27.07 -12.34 -8.25
N ARG A 1073 -26.96 -11.05 -7.85
CA ARG A 1073 -28.14 -10.23 -7.43
C ARG A 1073 -28.13 -8.82 -8.04
N LYS A 1074 -29.32 -8.31 -8.34
CA LYS A 1074 -29.55 -7.19 -9.29
C LYS A 1074 -29.91 -5.86 -8.59
N PRO A 1075 -29.64 -4.70 -9.22
CA PRO A 1075 -30.13 -3.39 -8.79
C PRO A 1075 -31.60 -3.15 -9.23
N PHE A 1076 -32.31 -2.33 -8.47
CA PHE A 1076 -33.67 -1.88 -8.81
C PHE A 1076 -33.67 -0.91 -10.01
N SER A 1077 -34.68 -1.05 -10.86
CA SER A 1077 -35.04 -0.08 -11.91
C SER A 1077 -36.33 0.64 -11.51
N THR A 1078 -36.26 1.93 -11.21
CA THR A 1078 -37.46 2.78 -11.10
C THR A 1078 -37.93 3.19 -12.49
N LYS A 1079 -38.83 2.41 -13.09
CA LYS A 1079 -39.79 2.98 -14.04
C LYS A 1079 -40.92 3.60 -13.22
N TRP A 1080 -41.29 4.82 -13.58
CA TRP A 1080 -42.46 5.50 -13.05
C TRP A 1080 -43.68 4.95 -13.76
N ASP A 1081 -44.69 4.54 -13.00
CA ASP A 1081 -46.06 4.46 -13.51
C ASP A 1081 -46.73 5.80 -13.23
N GLU A 1082 -47.21 6.43 -14.30
CA GLU A 1082 -48.04 7.63 -14.26
C GLU A 1082 -49.48 7.21 -13.95
N ASP A 1083 -49.93 7.31 -12.68
CA ASP A 1083 -51.35 7.50 -12.29
C ASP A 1083 -51.54 7.49 -10.76
N LEU A 1084 -51.26 8.62 -10.08
CA LEU A 1084 -51.79 8.89 -8.74
C LEU A 1084 -52.11 10.39 -8.57
N SER A 1085 -53.40 10.71 -8.73
CA SER A 1085 -53.96 12.05 -8.49
C SER A 1085 -54.07 12.36 -6.98
N PRO A 1086 -53.92 13.62 -6.51
CA PRO A 1086 -53.84 13.94 -5.08
C PRO A 1086 -55.16 13.88 -4.29
N ASP A 1087 -56.32 13.79 -4.96
CA ASP A 1087 -57.61 14.15 -4.36
C ASP A 1087 -58.45 12.95 -3.85
N ASN A 1088 -57.94 12.22 -2.85
CA ASN A 1088 -58.79 11.32 -2.04
C ASN A 1088 -58.59 11.52 -0.53
N PRO A 1089 -59.47 12.30 0.14
CA PRO A 1089 -59.34 12.65 1.55
C PRO A 1089 -59.67 11.51 2.55
N ASN A 1090 -60.10 10.33 2.07
CA ASN A 1090 -60.53 9.21 2.93
C ASN A 1090 -59.49 8.07 3.07
N HIS A 1091 -58.20 8.33 2.81
CA HIS A 1091 -57.17 7.29 2.96
C HIS A 1091 -56.79 7.05 4.45
N PRO A 1092 -56.83 5.81 4.97
CA PRO A 1092 -56.71 5.50 6.40
C PRO A 1092 -55.27 5.61 6.98
N SER A 1093 -54.37 6.35 6.34
CA SER A 1093 -52.96 6.50 6.74
C SER A 1093 -52.64 7.75 7.56
N ASN A 1094 -53.58 8.69 7.71
CA ASN A 1094 -53.33 9.94 8.44
C ASN A 1094 -53.23 9.77 9.97
N GLU A 1095 -53.83 8.72 10.54
CA GLU A 1095 -53.76 8.44 11.98
C GLU A 1095 -52.40 7.85 12.37
N LEU A 1096 -51.80 7.03 11.49
CA LEU A 1096 -50.47 6.45 11.70
C LEU A 1096 -49.35 7.51 11.68
N TYR A 1097 -49.46 8.50 10.79
CA TYR A 1097 -48.47 9.58 10.69
C TYR A 1097 -48.41 10.46 11.95
N HIS A 1098 -49.54 10.66 12.63
CA HIS A 1098 -49.56 11.40 13.89
C HIS A 1098 -48.94 10.60 15.05
N GLN A 1099 -49.22 9.30 15.15
CA GLN A 1099 -48.60 8.43 16.17
C GLN A 1099 -47.10 8.24 15.97
N MET A 1100 -46.60 8.23 14.73
CA MET A 1100 -45.16 8.18 14.46
C MET A 1100 -44.46 9.47 14.89
N ALA A 1101 -45.08 10.64 14.71
CA ALA A 1101 -44.51 11.92 15.12
C ALA A 1101 -44.39 12.11 16.66
N GLU A 1102 -45.36 11.62 17.43
CA GLU A 1102 -45.29 11.65 18.91
C GLU A 1102 -44.24 10.68 19.47
N ASN A 1103 -44.08 9.51 18.85
CA ASN A 1103 -43.07 8.54 19.27
C ASN A 1103 -41.64 9.00 18.94
N ASP A 1104 -41.43 9.69 17.80
CA ASP A 1104 -40.12 10.23 17.43
C ASP A 1104 -39.70 11.40 18.35
N ALA A 1105 -40.67 12.19 18.86
CA ALA A 1105 -40.42 13.20 19.88
C ALA A 1105 -39.97 12.59 21.22
N ARG A 1106 -40.65 11.53 21.70
CA ARG A 1106 -40.27 10.79 22.92
C ARG A 1106 -38.90 10.10 22.80
N LEU A 1107 -38.58 9.53 21.64
CA LEU A 1107 -37.27 8.93 21.38
C LEU A 1107 -36.16 9.97 21.42
N LYS A 1108 -36.41 11.19 20.94
CA LYS A 1108 -35.45 12.28 20.98
C LYS A 1108 -35.19 12.79 22.41
N GLU A 1109 -36.25 12.92 23.21
CA GLU A 1109 -36.16 13.26 24.65
C GLU A 1109 -35.39 12.20 25.45
N TYR A 1110 -35.46 10.92 25.07
CA TYR A 1110 -34.67 9.85 25.69
C TYR A 1110 -33.16 9.96 25.36
N TYR A 1111 -32.81 10.20 24.09
CA TYR A 1111 -31.40 10.29 23.67
C TYR A 1111 -30.70 11.60 24.09
N GLU A 1112 -31.43 12.70 24.26
CA GLU A 1112 -30.84 13.96 24.74
C GLU A 1112 -30.55 13.94 26.26
N ASN A 1113 -31.28 13.13 27.03
CA ASN A 1113 -31.05 12.99 28.48
C ASN A 1113 -29.92 12.01 28.86
N GLU A 1114 -29.71 10.90 28.15
CA GLU A 1114 -28.60 9.97 28.48
C GLU A 1114 -27.19 10.53 28.16
N TYR A 1115 -27.07 11.59 27.36
CA TYR A 1115 -25.75 12.13 26.97
C TYR A 1115 -25.14 13.13 27.96
N PHE A 1116 -25.84 13.46 29.06
CA PHE A 1116 -25.38 14.44 30.06
C PHE A 1116 -24.93 13.86 31.41
N ASP A 1117 -25.15 12.56 31.67
CA ASP A 1117 -24.95 11.97 32.99
C ASP A 1117 -23.53 11.42 33.25
N ALA A 1118 -22.53 12.06 32.65
CA ALA A 1118 -21.11 11.68 32.78
C ALA A 1118 -20.16 12.87 32.99
N GLN A 1119 -20.63 13.98 33.59
CA GLN A 1119 -19.73 15.01 34.16
C GLN A 1119 -20.39 16.01 35.13
N SER A 1120 -20.64 15.61 36.39
CA SER A 1120 -20.45 16.55 37.52
C SER A 1120 -20.30 15.84 38.88
N THR A 1121 -19.28 16.25 39.64
CA THR A 1121 -19.27 16.20 41.12
C THR A 1121 -18.15 17.11 41.62
N SER A 1122 -18.44 18.41 41.79
CA SER A 1122 -18.13 19.18 43.01
C SER A 1122 -18.26 20.71 42.81
N ALA A 1123 -18.88 21.35 43.81
CA ALA A 1123 -18.76 22.78 44.19
C ALA A 1123 -19.41 23.90 43.34
N SER A 1124 -20.70 24.11 43.60
CA SER A 1124 -21.31 25.39 44.08
C SER A 1124 -21.19 26.72 43.31
N GLU A 1125 -22.36 27.19 42.84
CA GLU A 1125 -22.93 28.55 42.98
C GLU A 1125 -22.25 29.79 42.35
N SER A 1126 -22.79 30.25 41.21
CA SER A 1126 -23.70 31.42 41.16
C SER A 1126 -24.18 31.70 39.72
N VAL A 1127 -25.37 32.32 39.58
CA VAL A 1127 -26.19 32.32 38.34
C VAL A 1127 -26.26 33.70 37.68
N SER A 1128 -26.27 33.74 36.34
CA SER A 1128 -27.20 34.50 35.46
C SER A 1128 -26.58 35.03 34.16
N SER A 1129 -27.14 34.60 33.02
CA SER A 1129 -27.19 35.32 31.72
C SER A 1129 -27.64 34.43 30.56
N GLY A 1130 -27.39 33.11 30.62
CA GLY A 1130 -27.75 32.15 29.57
C GLY A 1130 -29.26 31.93 29.40
N ASP A 1131 -29.98 31.73 30.49
CA ASP A 1131 -31.39 31.28 30.45
C ASP A 1131 -32.35 32.31 29.84
N ALA A 1132 -32.01 33.61 29.92
CA ALA A 1132 -32.79 34.66 29.26
C ALA A 1132 -32.74 34.55 27.73
N LEU A 1133 -31.59 34.18 27.17
CA LEU A 1133 -31.40 34.02 25.73
C LEU A 1133 -32.08 32.75 25.23
N CYS A 1134 -31.91 31.63 25.92
CA CYS A 1134 -32.56 30.36 25.57
C CYS A 1134 -34.10 30.45 25.65
N ASN A 1135 -34.66 31.06 26.70
CA ASN A 1135 -36.11 31.28 26.79
C ASN A 1135 -36.63 32.29 25.76
N GLY A 1136 -35.84 33.32 25.42
CA GLY A 1136 -36.17 34.25 24.34
C GLY A 1136 -36.26 33.58 22.97
N ILE A 1137 -35.27 32.73 22.64
CA ILE A 1137 -35.23 31.97 21.38
C ILE A 1137 -36.37 30.93 21.31
N ALA A 1138 -36.61 30.17 22.38
CA ALA A 1138 -37.69 29.19 22.44
C ALA A 1138 -39.07 29.85 22.27
N LYS A 1139 -39.29 31.01 22.90
CA LYS A 1139 -40.54 31.78 22.74
C LYS A 1139 -40.69 32.31 21.31
N ALA A 1140 -39.62 32.83 20.70
CA ALA A 1140 -39.65 33.30 19.31
C ALA A 1140 -39.94 32.16 18.31
N TYR A 1141 -39.35 30.98 18.50
CA TYR A 1141 -39.62 29.79 17.69
C TYR A 1141 -41.07 29.33 17.81
N THR A 1142 -41.62 29.32 19.03
CA THR A 1142 -43.01 28.92 19.29
C THR A 1142 -43.99 29.89 18.62
N ASP A 1143 -43.73 31.19 18.69
CA ASP A 1143 -44.55 32.24 18.07
C ASP A 1143 -44.54 32.17 16.54
N LEU A 1144 -43.36 31.92 15.94
CA LEU A 1144 -43.19 31.68 14.50
C LEU A 1144 -43.92 30.41 14.04
N TYR A 1145 -43.85 29.33 14.83
CA TYR A 1145 -44.54 28.07 14.53
C TYR A 1145 -46.06 28.24 14.54
N GLN A 1146 -46.62 28.94 15.53
CA GLN A 1146 -48.07 29.22 15.59
C GLN A 1146 -48.53 30.15 14.47
N LYS A 1147 -47.73 31.15 14.08
CA LYS A 1147 -48.02 32.03 12.93
C LYS A 1147 -47.96 31.28 11.59
N ARG A 1148 -47.00 30.36 11.43
CA ARG A 1148 -46.92 29.44 10.27
C ARG A 1148 -48.15 28.54 10.18
N LYS A 1149 -48.66 28.02 11.30
CA LYS A 1149 -49.87 27.19 11.36
C LYS A 1149 -51.16 27.94 10.94
N LYS A 1150 -51.15 29.27 10.99
CA LYS A 1150 -52.24 30.15 10.51
C LYS A 1150 -52.05 30.69 9.08
N GLY A 1151 -51.11 30.13 8.30
CA GLY A 1151 -51.00 30.37 6.85
C GLY A 1151 -50.52 31.76 6.42
N ASN A 1152 -50.12 32.65 7.34
CA ASN A 1152 -49.74 34.02 6.98
C ASN A 1152 -48.25 34.12 6.58
N ILE A 1153 -47.95 33.65 5.37
CA ILE A 1153 -46.57 33.48 4.85
C ILE A 1153 -45.80 34.82 4.74
N LYS A 1154 -46.47 35.95 4.45
CA LYS A 1154 -45.79 37.24 4.24
C LYS A 1154 -45.08 37.82 5.47
N ALA A 1155 -45.47 37.44 6.69
CA ALA A 1155 -44.81 37.91 7.91
C ALA A 1155 -43.53 37.13 8.27
N ILE A 1156 -43.31 35.95 7.67
CA ILE A 1156 -42.17 35.06 7.96
C ILE A 1156 -40.93 35.47 7.15
N THR A 1157 -41.09 36.07 5.98
CA THR A 1157 -39.98 36.41 5.07
C THR A 1157 -39.26 37.72 5.42
N GLN A 1158 -39.73 38.47 6.42
CA GLN A 1158 -39.26 39.84 6.70
C GLN A 1158 -38.73 40.03 8.13
N LYS A 1159 -38.43 38.94 8.86
CA LYS A 1159 -37.90 39.00 10.23
C LYS A 1159 -36.91 37.88 10.53
#